data_AF-A0A0D9NQU1-F1
#
_entry.id   AF-A0A0D9NQU1-F1
#
_cell.length_a   1.000
_cell.length_b   1.000
_cell.length_c   1.000
_cell.angle_alpha   90.00
_cell.angle_beta   90.00
_cell.angle_gamma   90.00
#
_symmetry.space_group_name_H-M   'P 1'
#
loop_
_entity.id
_entity.type
_entity.pdbx_description
1 polymer ?
#
loop_
_entity_poly.entity_id
_entity_poly.type
_entity_poly.pdbx_seq_one_letter_code
_entity_poly.pdbx_strand_id
1 'polypeptide(L)'
;MARLSRRDQRLFAGGAKGDGVHDDTYAINAAIAYGGNCGEGCLSSSVRGTLVYSPPGKYLISTPINAMYFSQLVGNANDVPTIVTSKDFVGLGAIQSDVYIPNQNGDEWYIEQSNFYRQVRNFNVDIRQTTTKKTAAFHWQVAQATSMTNVYIYASTDPGTTQMGLFTENGSGGFMSGVADGAARTPTGSVYVMDSLFLNIKTGIKTNALKNDIKESTIIQLDNVRTSHVDTMISATDGSAVELPPGDGIGHVVVGNVKIGGQAFGQYSRPPTSVDVDAPSERLLNQFTTMYSRKPYYIRQRPQYEAFTLDDIINVKDHGVKGDGVGDDTAAINSVMGMASTSKLIYFPAGSYIVTGTSMFPRTPSSPDMKNPKPMVKVGNDGDQGTVEISDMLFTSTGSLPGLVLMEWNVAAEDQGSVAIIHQCKLTAVFLELTLADCPKVTSIPSACVAASMLFHVTPKANGYFENVWGWVADHDLDDPKNTMVTVAVARGFLIESKDGPTWLYGTASEHSILYQCNFYNTGNLFAGMIQTESPYFQYTDATSSPGPFKDSLGVFSNDPDFSETCNGSKLQCDFSWAAMFSQVSNVTIAGAGLYSWFDAYDQSVCVDAQNCQQRLIFDQGGNGELWVFNLVTIGSVEMISDDSGAIETAKENTQANAHPFWSALAVWGDESDALVLLCDEEDTDPGCLHNDACDLSKDFADMDALVAAQGSIPPECAPYYVVNALSNLLEGSLGAYDGANKGYDAVWEYYAEGFRGSVDAMIRKFTADSTPSNRNGGPGIRYFDCTITLDSTDTTKQCPFDFYELAFYQAFDMKYTLRDADGFYKDLNKTFGIAKDWVAFYDLDNSSNQCIGGGGGGGGHPGNGPSPLRRRHVDNYQEDQDDEGAGQEDQNTPSKLQKRCGRTGARFYGIPKGKDSYAVPNPKDAINKVMPQMLDLQIQLAARQAQMAIGDFNGSASDVGQALSLPVFMMAESIEQIKEAKETGQKIKNQKDLEFFEKMLGVIFMFLPFLDALSPELLLFEGMATGLAFLGNTALAIQDIVEHPENAFMDVLDIVMDGAFSKTGKGYKTAADARRGMSSSTASFRTCWARRAPSEKFSLDYKGRVVCARYCFINLNSCLLFDCAAKMSTMSSHKSSLGNAPDGSV
;
A
#
# COMPACT_ATOMS: atom_id res chain seq x y z
N MET A 1 -20.15 -15.43 -43.03
CA MET A 1 -19.50 -16.45 -43.90
C MET A 1 -19.03 -15.80 -45.22
N ALA A 2 -17.75 -15.46 -45.33
CA ALA A 2 -17.06 -15.27 -46.61
C ALA A 2 -15.53 -15.35 -46.39
N ARG A 3 -14.95 -16.50 -46.76
CA ARG A 3 -13.55 -16.74 -47.16
C ARG A 3 -12.46 -15.91 -46.45
N LEU A 4 -12.13 -16.24 -45.21
CA LEU A 4 -10.74 -16.18 -44.76
C LEU A 4 -9.98 -17.30 -45.49
N SER A 5 -9.03 -16.91 -46.32
CA SER A 5 -8.22 -17.85 -47.09
C SER A 5 -7.42 -18.74 -46.14
N ARG A 6 -7.31 -20.03 -46.48
CA ARG A 6 -6.60 -21.07 -45.73
C ARG A 6 -5.06 -20.89 -45.74
N ARG A 7 -4.55 -19.67 -45.53
CA ARG A 7 -3.10 -19.38 -45.53
C ARG A 7 -2.52 -19.00 -44.17
N ASP A 8 -3.32 -18.56 -43.19
CA ASP A 8 -2.80 -18.11 -41.88
C ASP A 8 -3.04 -19.06 -40.70
N GLN A 9 -3.54 -20.27 -40.93
CA GLN A 9 -3.51 -21.36 -39.93
C GLN A 9 -2.16 -22.10 -39.86
N ARG A 10 -1.04 -21.47 -40.28
CA ARG A 10 0.30 -22.08 -40.37
C ARG A 10 1.33 -21.55 -39.36
N LEU A 11 0.91 -21.19 -38.16
CA LEU A 11 1.84 -20.95 -37.04
C LEU A 11 1.84 -22.07 -35.99
N PHE A 12 1.33 -23.25 -36.36
CA PHE A 12 1.59 -24.49 -35.63
C PHE A 12 2.67 -25.30 -36.34
N ALA A 13 3.61 -25.76 -35.51
CA ALA A 13 4.59 -26.81 -35.74
C ALA A 13 5.95 -26.37 -36.32
N GLY A 14 6.78 -25.79 -35.44
CA GLY A 14 8.20 -26.21 -35.39
C GLY A 14 8.39 -27.72 -35.17
N GLY A 15 7.29 -28.46 -34.96
CA GLY A 15 7.26 -29.91 -34.77
C GLY A 15 7.02 -30.32 -33.32
N ALA A 16 6.92 -29.34 -32.40
CA ALA A 16 6.81 -29.58 -30.97
C ALA A 16 5.56 -30.42 -30.65
N LYS A 17 5.75 -31.47 -29.84
CA LYS A 17 4.72 -32.44 -29.47
C LYS A 17 4.02 -32.09 -28.18
N GLY A 18 4.72 -31.50 -27.22
CA GLY A 18 4.15 -31.14 -25.93
C GLY A 18 3.69 -32.36 -25.11
N ASP A 19 4.28 -33.54 -25.33
CA ASP A 19 3.89 -34.79 -24.67
C ASP A 19 4.83 -35.22 -23.52
N GLY A 20 5.92 -34.49 -23.30
CA GLY A 20 6.93 -34.75 -22.28
C GLY A 20 7.85 -35.93 -22.60
N VAL A 21 7.79 -36.46 -23.81
CA VAL A 21 8.57 -37.63 -24.27
C VAL A 21 9.45 -37.26 -25.45
N HIS A 22 8.90 -36.55 -26.44
CA HIS A 22 9.67 -36.09 -27.58
C HIS A 22 10.44 -34.82 -27.22
N ASP A 23 11.70 -34.77 -27.68
CA ASP A 23 12.52 -33.58 -27.53
C ASP A 23 12.01 -32.46 -28.45
N ASP A 24 11.45 -31.42 -27.83
CA ASP A 24 10.84 -30.27 -28.48
C ASP A 24 11.81 -29.09 -28.65
N THR A 25 13.06 -29.22 -28.22
CA THR A 25 14.05 -28.12 -28.20
C THR A 25 14.22 -27.47 -29.57
N TYR A 26 14.49 -28.28 -30.59
CA TYR A 26 14.67 -27.78 -31.97
C TYR A 26 13.42 -27.08 -32.48
N ALA A 27 12.26 -27.67 -32.20
CA ALA A 27 10.98 -27.15 -32.66
C ALA A 27 10.67 -25.76 -32.08
N ILE A 28 10.94 -25.57 -30.79
CA ILE A 28 10.73 -24.31 -30.09
C ILE A 28 11.73 -23.27 -30.60
N ASN A 29 13.03 -23.59 -30.66
CA ASN A 29 14.05 -22.66 -31.15
C ASN A 29 13.83 -22.29 -32.63
N ALA A 30 13.36 -23.21 -33.47
CA ALA A 30 12.99 -22.91 -34.85
C ALA A 30 11.78 -21.97 -34.96
N ALA A 31 10.82 -22.05 -34.02
CA ALA A 31 9.71 -21.11 -33.95
C ALA A 31 10.16 -19.71 -33.55
N ILE A 32 11.09 -19.60 -32.57
CA ILE A 32 11.66 -18.31 -32.13
C ILE A 32 12.45 -17.63 -33.25
N ALA A 33 13.24 -18.41 -34.00
CA ALA A 33 14.08 -17.93 -35.10
C ALA A 33 13.29 -17.66 -36.40
N TYR A 34 12.00 -17.99 -36.44
CA TYR A 34 11.18 -17.85 -37.64
C TYR A 34 11.19 -16.40 -38.16
N GLY A 35 11.27 -16.24 -39.48
CA GLY A 35 11.34 -14.92 -40.11
C GLY A 35 12.70 -14.23 -40.05
N GLY A 36 13.74 -14.91 -39.52
CA GLY A 36 15.10 -14.35 -39.44
C GLY A 36 15.28 -13.41 -38.25
N ASN A 37 14.82 -13.85 -37.07
CA ASN A 37 14.94 -13.10 -35.82
C ASN A 37 16.42 -12.77 -35.48
N CYS A 38 16.64 -11.76 -34.65
CA CYS A 38 17.97 -11.25 -34.28
C CYS A 38 18.67 -12.22 -33.30
N GLY A 39 19.53 -13.09 -33.82
CA GLY A 39 20.38 -14.05 -33.08
C GLY A 39 21.87 -13.71 -33.19
N GLU A 40 22.75 -14.72 -33.26
CA GLU A 40 24.20 -14.55 -33.39
C GLU A 40 24.61 -13.54 -34.49
N GLY A 41 25.47 -12.58 -34.14
CA GLY A 41 25.94 -11.54 -35.07
C GLY A 41 24.96 -10.36 -35.28
N CYS A 42 23.87 -10.31 -34.52
CA CYS A 42 22.93 -9.20 -34.44
C CYS A 42 22.86 -8.72 -32.99
N LEU A 43 23.42 -7.54 -32.69
CA LEU A 43 23.53 -7.02 -31.32
C LEU A 43 22.18 -6.55 -30.75
N SER A 44 21.30 -6.02 -31.59
CA SER A 44 19.94 -5.62 -31.24
C SER A 44 19.07 -5.48 -32.50
N SER A 45 17.75 -5.43 -32.32
CA SER A 45 16.83 -4.99 -33.38
C SER A 45 15.51 -4.53 -32.80
N SER A 46 14.95 -3.46 -33.38
CA SER A 46 13.64 -2.94 -33.05
C SER A 46 12.55 -3.38 -34.04
N VAL A 47 12.92 -4.04 -35.15
CA VAL A 47 12.00 -4.44 -36.23
C VAL A 47 11.88 -5.96 -36.41
N ARG A 48 12.73 -6.74 -35.72
CA ARG A 48 12.76 -8.21 -35.78
C ARG A 48 12.37 -8.79 -34.43
N GLY A 49 11.07 -8.86 -34.14
CA GLY A 49 10.55 -9.49 -32.93
C GLY A 49 9.64 -10.68 -33.23
N THR A 50 9.51 -11.60 -32.27
CA THR A 50 8.62 -12.76 -32.39
C THR A 50 7.84 -13.00 -31.10
N LEU A 51 6.53 -13.26 -31.23
CA LEU A 51 5.70 -13.79 -30.15
C LEU A 51 5.48 -15.27 -30.38
N VAL A 52 5.97 -16.10 -29.45
CA VAL A 52 5.84 -17.55 -29.50
C VAL A 52 4.84 -18.01 -28.45
N TYR A 53 3.71 -18.52 -28.93
CA TYR A 53 2.66 -19.06 -28.06
C TYR A 53 2.84 -20.56 -27.83
N SER A 54 2.79 -20.98 -26.57
CA SER A 54 2.87 -22.38 -26.15
C SER A 54 1.53 -22.85 -25.59
N PRO A 55 0.80 -23.73 -26.31
CA PRO A 55 -0.40 -24.39 -25.80
C PRO A 55 -0.11 -25.26 -24.58
N PRO A 56 -1.15 -25.69 -23.85
CA PRO A 56 -0.98 -26.62 -22.73
C PRO A 56 -0.29 -27.90 -23.16
N GLY A 57 0.65 -28.37 -22.34
CA GLY A 57 1.47 -29.53 -22.65
C GLY A 57 2.74 -29.60 -21.81
N LYS A 58 3.49 -30.68 -21.99
CA LYS A 58 4.82 -30.88 -21.41
C LYS A 58 5.86 -30.87 -22.52
N TYR A 59 6.75 -29.90 -22.54
CA TYR A 59 7.76 -29.74 -23.57
C TYR A 59 9.09 -30.21 -23.02
N LEU A 60 9.52 -31.42 -23.40
CA LEU A 60 10.82 -31.96 -23.01
C LEU A 60 11.91 -31.27 -23.83
N ILE A 61 12.95 -30.75 -23.16
CA ILE A 61 14.10 -30.13 -23.82
C ILE A 61 15.42 -30.75 -23.37
N SER A 62 16.40 -30.86 -24.26
CA SER A 62 17.75 -31.36 -23.97
C SER A 62 18.83 -30.29 -24.03
N THR A 63 18.56 -29.15 -24.68
CA THR A 63 19.42 -27.96 -24.68
C THR A 63 18.56 -26.70 -24.48
N PRO A 64 19.16 -25.52 -24.19
CA PRO A 64 18.39 -24.33 -23.89
C PRO A 64 17.42 -23.90 -24.99
N ILE A 65 16.30 -23.33 -24.57
CA ILE A 65 15.47 -22.48 -25.41
C ILE A 65 16.14 -21.10 -25.46
N ASN A 66 16.56 -20.69 -26.65
CA ASN A 66 17.19 -19.39 -26.90
C ASN A 66 16.10 -18.35 -27.09
N ALA A 67 15.78 -17.59 -26.04
CA ALA A 67 14.98 -16.39 -26.23
C ALA A 67 15.86 -15.42 -27.05
N MET A 68 15.53 -15.20 -28.32
CA MET A 68 16.28 -14.24 -29.16
C MET A 68 15.85 -12.80 -28.83
N TYR A 69 16.58 -11.81 -29.34
CA TYR A 69 16.24 -10.40 -29.13
C TYR A 69 14.79 -10.11 -29.54
N PHE A 70 14.13 -9.19 -28.83
CA PHE A 70 12.75 -8.80 -29.07
C PHE A 70 11.74 -9.98 -29.13
N SER A 71 11.96 -11.04 -28.35
CA SER A 71 11.06 -12.20 -28.29
C SER A 71 10.18 -12.24 -27.03
N GLN A 72 8.95 -12.70 -27.22
CA GLN A 72 8.00 -12.98 -26.15
C GLN A 72 7.64 -14.47 -26.16
N LEU A 73 7.98 -15.18 -25.09
CA LEU A 73 7.55 -16.56 -24.87
C LEU A 73 6.29 -16.52 -23.99
N VAL A 74 5.17 -16.98 -24.55
CA VAL A 74 3.84 -16.83 -23.93
C VAL A 74 3.16 -18.19 -23.84
N GLY A 75 3.10 -18.76 -22.63
CA GLY A 75 2.31 -19.94 -22.38
C GLY A 75 0.82 -19.61 -22.25
N ASN A 76 -0.01 -20.64 -22.38
CA ASN A 76 -1.44 -20.53 -22.11
C ASN A 76 -1.68 -20.17 -20.62
N ALA A 77 -2.34 -19.04 -20.36
CA ALA A 77 -2.61 -18.57 -19.00
C ALA A 77 -3.69 -19.38 -18.25
N ASN A 78 -4.63 -20.01 -18.97
CA ASN A 78 -5.70 -20.83 -18.39
C ASN A 78 -5.24 -22.26 -18.05
N ASP A 79 -4.23 -22.76 -18.77
CA ASP A 79 -3.65 -24.10 -18.56
C ASP A 79 -2.15 -24.06 -18.87
N VAL A 80 -1.37 -23.77 -17.82
CA VAL A 80 0.03 -23.36 -17.90
C VAL A 80 0.92 -24.50 -18.42
N PRO A 81 1.59 -24.34 -19.58
CA PRO A 81 2.49 -25.34 -20.11
C PRO A 81 3.71 -25.56 -19.22
N THR A 82 4.26 -26.78 -19.25
CA THR A 82 5.46 -27.15 -18.51
C THR A 82 6.63 -27.39 -19.45
N ILE A 83 7.72 -26.65 -19.28
CA ILE A 83 9.03 -26.97 -19.86
C ILE A 83 9.72 -27.93 -18.89
N VAL A 84 10.14 -29.08 -19.38
CA VAL A 84 10.84 -30.11 -18.58
C VAL A 84 12.21 -30.32 -19.19
N THR A 85 13.27 -30.17 -18.42
CA THR A 85 14.61 -30.51 -18.92
C THR A 85 14.85 -32.02 -18.83
N SER A 86 15.51 -32.57 -19.85
CA SER A 86 15.92 -33.97 -19.86
C SER A 86 16.98 -34.27 -18.80
N LYS A 87 17.14 -35.53 -18.45
CA LYS A 87 18.12 -35.98 -17.45
C LYS A 87 19.56 -35.55 -17.78
N ASP A 88 19.90 -35.57 -19.06
CA ASP A 88 21.22 -35.26 -19.61
C ASP A 88 21.25 -33.86 -20.24
N PHE A 89 20.38 -32.94 -19.79
CA PHE A 89 20.29 -31.57 -20.30
C PHE A 89 21.65 -30.85 -20.25
N VAL A 90 22.02 -30.18 -21.34
CA VAL A 90 23.28 -29.42 -21.47
C VAL A 90 22.98 -27.97 -21.77
N GLY A 91 23.25 -27.07 -20.82
CA GLY A 91 23.06 -25.62 -20.98
C GLY A 91 23.18 -24.85 -19.66
N LEU A 92 23.25 -23.52 -19.74
CA LEU A 92 23.29 -22.63 -18.56
C LEU A 92 21.91 -22.49 -17.90
N GLY A 93 20.86 -22.32 -18.71
CA GLY A 93 19.46 -22.28 -18.28
C GLY A 93 18.54 -23.06 -19.21
N ALA A 94 17.42 -23.57 -18.71
CA ALA A 94 16.37 -24.18 -19.55
C ALA A 94 15.86 -23.18 -20.61
N ILE A 95 15.72 -21.92 -20.21
CA ILE A 95 15.58 -20.77 -21.11
C ILE A 95 16.80 -19.86 -20.91
N GLN A 96 17.40 -19.36 -21.98
CA GLN A 96 18.51 -18.40 -21.91
C GLN A 96 18.21 -17.16 -22.76
N SER A 97 18.44 -15.98 -22.18
CA SER A 97 18.24 -14.68 -22.83
C SER A 97 19.48 -14.14 -23.55
N ASP A 98 20.66 -14.67 -23.23
CA ASP A 98 21.89 -14.41 -23.96
C ASP A 98 22.67 -15.72 -24.14
N VAL A 99 23.42 -15.83 -25.24
CA VAL A 99 24.11 -17.06 -25.60
C VAL A 99 25.60 -16.78 -25.71
N TYR A 100 26.38 -17.37 -24.81
CA TYR A 100 27.83 -17.40 -24.92
C TYR A 100 28.28 -18.12 -26.19
N ILE A 101 29.13 -17.45 -26.97
CA ILE A 101 29.64 -17.99 -28.23
C ILE A 101 30.82 -18.94 -27.93
N PRO A 102 30.74 -20.23 -28.31
CA PRO A 102 31.79 -21.19 -28.01
C PRO A 102 33.15 -20.77 -28.57
N ASN A 103 34.18 -20.83 -27.73
CA ASN A 103 35.59 -20.51 -28.07
C ASN A 103 35.86 -19.04 -28.41
N GLN A 104 34.98 -18.11 -28.05
CA GLN A 104 35.18 -16.66 -28.23
C GLN A 104 35.45 -15.93 -26.92
N ASN A 105 36.19 -16.55 -25.99
CA ASN A 105 36.66 -15.90 -24.75
C ASN A 105 35.58 -15.21 -23.89
N GLY A 106 34.34 -15.69 -23.94
CA GLY A 106 33.22 -15.10 -23.19
C GLY A 106 32.37 -14.13 -23.99
N ASP A 107 32.63 -13.94 -25.29
CA ASP A 107 31.73 -13.16 -26.16
C ASP A 107 30.32 -13.77 -26.17
N GLU A 108 29.33 -12.90 -26.19
CA GLU A 108 27.89 -13.21 -26.09
C GLU A 108 27.18 -12.79 -27.39
N TRP A 109 25.89 -13.15 -27.55
CA TRP A 109 25.14 -12.74 -28.74
C TRP A 109 24.79 -11.26 -28.70
N TYR A 110 24.51 -10.73 -27.52
CA TYR A 110 24.13 -9.35 -27.30
C TYR A 110 25.08 -8.69 -26.29
N ILE A 111 25.05 -7.36 -26.27
CA ILE A 111 25.63 -6.60 -25.16
C ILE A 111 24.60 -6.62 -24.04
N GLU A 112 24.99 -7.03 -22.83
CA GLU A 112 24.08 -7.27 -21.72
C GLU A 112 23.28 -6.04 -21.31
N GLN A 113 23.88 -4.84 -21.37
CA GLN A 113 23.22 -3.55 -21.09
C GLN A 113 22.28 -3.11 -22.22
N SER A 114 22.40 -3.69 -23.42
CA SER A 114 21.53 -3.44 -24.56
C SER A 114 20.51 -4.56 -24.80
N ASN A 115 20.42 -5.55 -23.91
CA ASN A 115 19.61 -6.74 -24.12
C ASN A 115 18.12 -6.53 -23.75
N PHE A 116 17.43 -5.67 -24.52
CA PHE A 116 16.06 -5.18 -24.29
C PHE A 116 14.97 -6.12 -24.82
N TYR A 117 13.71 -5.78 -24.51
CA TYR A 117 12.49 -6.28 -25.19
C TYR A 117 12.19 -7.78 -25.06
N ARG A 118 12.21 -8.31 -23.84
CA ARG A 118 12.02 -9.75 -23.57
C ARG A 118 10.87 -10.01 -22.64
N GLN A 119 10.06 -11.01 -22.97
CA GLN A 119 9.03 -11.50 -22.05
C GLN A 119 9.06 -13.02 -21.94
N VAL A 120 8.93 -13.53 -20.72
CA VAL A 120 8.52 -14.92 -20.48
C VAL A 120 7.33 -14.89 -19.54
N ARG A 121 6.21 -15.49 -19.98
CA ARG A 121 4.99 -15.54 -19.16
C ARG A 121 4.24 -16.85 -19.25
N ASN A 122 3.62 -17.24 -18.14
CA ASN A 122 2.78 -18.44 -17.99
C ASN A 122 3.54 -19.73 -18.29
N PHE A 123 4.59 -20.04 -17.53
CA PHE A 123 5.30 -21.31 -17.66
C PHE A 123 5.59 -21.96 -16.33
N ASN A 124 5.43 -23.28 -16.28
CA ASN A 124 6.10 -24.12 -15.31
C ASN A 124 7.45 -24.53 -15.90
N VAL A 125 8.55 -24.35 -15.18
CA VAL A 125 9.90 -24.77 -15.60
C VAL A 125 10.42 -25.79 -14.60
N ASP A 126 10.45 -27.05 -15.02
CA ASP A 126 10.83 -28.19 -14.17
C ASP A 126 12.22 -28.69 -14.55
N ILE A 127 13.18 -28.41 -13.67
CA ILE A 127 14.57 -28.84 -13.82
C ILE A 127 14.95 -30.02 -12.93
N ARG A 128 14.00 -30.59 -12.17
CA ARG A 128 14.29 -31.63 -11.15
C ARG A 128 14.98 -32.86 -11.71
N GLN A 129 14.70 -33.23 -12.97
CA GLN A 129 15.26 -34.44 -13.57
C GLN A 129 16.71 -34.27 -14.02
N THR A 130 17.20 -33.03 -14.17
CA THR A 130 18.54 -32.76 -14.68
C THR A 130 19.62 -33.18 -13.70
N THR A 131 20.57 -33.97 -14.19
CA THR A 131 21.74 -34.40 -13.42
C THR A 131 22.98 -33.53 -13.63
N THR A 132 22.94 -32.65 -14.62
CA THR A 132 23.97 -31.63 -14.87
C THR A 132 24.06 -30.67 -13.68
N LYS A 133 25.27 -30.48 -13.17
CA LYS A 133 25.52 -29.57 -12.05
C LYS A 133 25.28 -28.13 -12.48
N LYS A 134 24.78 -27.30 -11.56
CA LYS A 134 24.58 -25.86 -11.78
C LYS A 134 23.63 -25.51 -12.93
N THR A 135 22.73 -26.42 -13.33
CA THR A 135 21.67 -26.08 -14.27
C THR A 135 20.70 -25.08 -13.63
N ALA A 136 20.47 -23.95 -14.30
CA ALA A 136 19.43 -23.01 -13.94
C ALA A 136 18.12 -23.32 -14.70
N ALA A 137 16.99 -22.87 -14.17
CA ALA A 137 15.76 -22.81 -14.96
C ALA A 137 15.87 -21.66 -15.99
N PHE A 138 16.47 -20.55 -15.59
CA PHE A 138 16.72 -19.41 -16.47
C PHE A 138 18.16 -18.92 -16.37
N HIS A 139 18.77 -18.68 -17.51
CA HIS A 139 19.87 -17.73 -17.64
C HIS A 139 19.26 -16.42 -18.13
N TRP A 140 19.16 -15.43 -17.24
CA TRP A 140 18.35 -14.22 -17.45
C TRP A 140 19.18 -12.94 -17.36
N GLN A 141 20.16 -12.88 -18.26
CA GLN A 141 21.02 -11.73 -18.50
C GLN A 141 20.30 -10.76 -19.44
N VAL A 142 19.73 -9.68 -18.91
CA VAL A 142 18.82 -8.77 -19.64
C VAL A 142 18.97 -7.31 -19.20
N ALA A 143 18.38 -6.40 -19.97
CA ALA A 143 18.29 -4.97 -19.66
C ALA A 143 16.82 -4.48 -19.52
N GLN A 144 16.56 -3.18 -19.71
CA GLN A 144 15.24 -2.55 -19.55
C GLN A 144 14.18 -3.10 -20.54
N ALA A 145 12.90 -2.82 -20.26
CA ALA A 145 11.74 -3.37 -20.97
C ALA A 145 11.82 -4.90 -21.13
N THR A 146 12.11 -5.58 -20.03
CA THR A 146 12.05 -7.03 -19.91
C THR A 146 11.14 -7.41 -18.75
N SER A 147 10.54 -8.60 -18.78
CA SER A 147 9.66 -9.06 -17.71
C SER A 147 9.53 -10.58 -17.64
N MET A 148 9.46 -11.10 -16.41
CA MET A 148 8.92 -12.42 -16.11
C MET A 148 7.58 -12.28 -15.39
N THR A 149 6.56 -13.02 -15.81
CA THR A 149 5.22 -12.96 -15.21
C THR A 149 4.59 -14.34 -15.11
N ASN A 150 4.11 -14.73 -13.93
CA ASN A 150 3.43 -16.02 -13.73
C ASN A 150 4.30 -17.22 -14.18
N VAL A 151 5.51 -17.31 -13.63
CA VAL A 151 6.48 -18.37 -13.92
C VAL A 151 6.76 -19.14 -12.63
N TYR A 152 6.64 -20.47 -12.68
CA TYR A 152 6.90 -21.34 -11.53
C TYR A 152 8.10 -22.24 -11.83
N ILE A 153 9.05 -22.29 -10.89
CA ILE A 153 10.27 -23.08 -11.04
C ILE A 153 10.22 -24.29 -10.09
N TYR A 154 10.50 -25.48 -10.64
CA TYR A 154 10.63 -26.71 -9.87
C TYR A 154 12.08 -27.20 -9.95
N ALA A 155 12.79 -27.13 -8.84
CA ALA A 155 14.16 -27.63 -8.69
C ALA A 155 14.23 -28.75 -7.64
N SER A 156 15.27 -29.57 -7.68
CA SER A 156 15.50 -30.63 -6.70
C SER A 156 15.74 -30.05 -5.31
N THR A 157 15.14 -30.67 -4.29
CA THR A 157 15.34 -30.36 -2.88
C THR A 157 16.31 -31.33 -2.19
N ASP A 158 16.97 -32.20 -2.96
CA ASP A 158 17.89 -33.19 -2.41
C ASP A 158 19.10 -32.49 -1.76
N PRO A 159 19.59 -32.97 -0.60
CA PRO A 159 20.76 -32.41 0.04
C PRO A 159 21.97 -32.35 -0.92
N GLY A 160 22.53 -31.16 -1.12
CA GLY A 160 23.68 -30.96 -2.01
C GLY A 160 23.32 -30.75 -3.50
N THR A 161 22.04 -30.58 -3.82
CA THR A 161 21.61 -30.06 -5.13
C THR A 161 22.39 -28.79 -5.50
N THR A 162 22.66 -28.64 -6.80
CA THR A 162 23.30 -27.42 -7.35
C THR A 162 22.40 -26.73 -8.37
N GLN A 163 21.15 -27.19 -8.51
CA GLN A 163 20.18 -26.58 -9.41
C GLN A 163 19.81 -25.18 -8.91
N MET A 164 19.57 -24.25 -9.84
CA MET A 164 19.25 -22.86 -9.54
C MET A 164 17.94 -22.46 -10.20
N GLY A 165 17.20 -21.53 -9.62
CA GLY A 165 16.06 -20.93 -10.30
C GLY A 165 16.52 -20.02 -11.42
N LEU A 166 17.13 -18.91 -11.02
CA LEU A 166 17.70 -17.91 -11.91
C LEU A 166 19.24 -17.94 -11.84
N PHE A 167 19.88 -17.73 -12.97
CA PHE A 167 21.28 -17.35 -13.07
C PHE A 167 21.35 -16.00 -13.82
N THR A 168 21.77 -14.96 -13.10
CA THR A 168 21.83 -13.57 -13.57
C THR A 168 23.15 -12.95 -13.13
N GLU A 169 24.15 -13.02 -14.00
CA GLU A 169 25.53 -12.63 -13.73
C GLU A 169 25.78 -11.12 -13.84
N ASN A 170 25.03 -10.44 -14.71
CA ASN A 170 25.07 -8.99 -14.96
C ASN A 170 23.81 -8.58 -15.77
N GLY A 171 23.73 -7.30 -16.15
CA GLY A 171 22.62 -6.71 -16.91
C GLY A 171 22.30 -5.29 -16.45
N SER A 172 21.29 -4.68 -17.05
CA SER A 172 20.70 -3.38 -16.62
C SER A 172 19.19 -3.52 -16.54
N GLY A 173 18.77 -4.53 -15.77
CA GLY A 173 17.46 -5.17 -15.87
C GLY A 173 16.26 -4.27 -15.56
N GLY A 174 15.09 -4.79 -15.93
CA GLY A 174 13.76 -4.26 -15.60
C GLY A 174 13.02 -5.07 -14.53
N PHE A 175 11.69 -5.10 -14.63
CA PHE A 175 10.78 -5.61 -13.59
C PHE A 175 10.68 -7.14 -13.50
N MET A 176 10.59 -7.67 -12.28
CA MET A 176 10.35 -9.09 -11.99
C MET A 176 9.28 -9.25 -10.90
N SER A 177 8.36 -10.21 -11.07
CA SER A 177 7.38 -10.58 -10.03
C SER A 177 7.22 -12.10 -9.96
N GLY A 178 7.25 -12.65 -8.73
CA GLY A 178 6.99 -14.06 -8.45
C GLY A 178 8.11 -15.04 -8.83
N VAL A 179 9.34 -14.87 -8.33
CA VAL A 179 10.49 -15.76 -8.61
C VAL A 179 11.24 -16.18 -7.32
N ALA A 180 11.90 -17.36 -7.31
CA ALA A 180 12.68 -17.90 -6.18
C ALA A 180 14.08 -18.45 -6.57
N ASP A 181 14.96 -18.60 -5.56
CA ASP A 181 16.39 -18.19 -5.35
C ASP A 181 17.62 -18.81 -6.13
N GLY A 182 18.80 -18.13 -6.01
CA GLY A 182 20.17 -18.71 -5.91
C GLY A 182 21.42 -17.88 -6.37
N ALA A 183 22.13 -17.17 -5.45
CA ALA A 183 23.33 -16.26 -5.59
C ALA A 183 24.67 -16.82 -6.22
N ALA A 184 25.81 -16.13 -6.51
CA ALA A 184 26.45 -14.80 -6.25
C ALA A 184 27.70 -14.55 -7.18
N ARG A 185 28.15 -13.28 -7.39
CA ARG A 185 29.59 -12.79 -7.36
C ARG A 185 29.80 -11.28 -7.73
N THR A 186 29.61 -10.40 -6.75
CA THR A 186 30.30 -9.10 -6.41
C THR A 186 29.66 -8.68 -5.06
N PRO A 187 30.22 -7.78 -4.22
CA PRO A 187 29.46 -7.32 -3.06
C PRO A 187 28.20 -6.59 -3.54
N THR A 188 27.03 -7.05 -3.12
CA THR A 188 25.75 -6.39 -3.39
C THR A 188 25.82 -4.95 -2.86
N GLY A 189 25.50 -3.95 -3.70
CA GLY A 189 25.55 -2.55 -3.30
C GLY A 189 24.47 -2.22 -2.26
N SER A 190 23.20 -2.43 -2.62
CA SER A 190 22.06 -2.24 -1.72
C SER A 190 20.98 -3.30 -1.97
N VAL A 191 20.14 -3.55 -0.96
CA VAL A 191 18.93 -4.37 -1.07
C VAL A 191 17.79 -3.72 -0.29
N TYR A 192 16.62 -3.60 -0.92
CA TYR A 192 15.38 -3.18 -0.29
C TYR A 192 14.42 -4.37 -0.26
N VAL A 193 14.03 -4.82 0.93
CA VAL A 193 13.08 -5.92 1.12
C VAL A 193 11.80 -5.36 1.70
N MET A 194 10.75 -5.34 0.89
CA MET A 194 9.45 -4.77 1.21
C MET A 194 8.38 -5.86 1.29
N ASP A 195 7.37 -5.69 2.15
CA ASP A 195 6.13 -6.47 2.13
C ASP A 195 6.36 -7.98 2.04
N SER A 196 7.26 -8.48 2.88
CA SER A 196 7.84 -9.82 2.77
C SER A 196 7.62 -10.66 4.02
N LEU A 197 7.56 -11.98 3.85
CA LEU A 197 7.42 -12.94 4.92
C LEU A 197 8.51 -14.01 4.85
N PHE A 198 9.29 -14.14 5.93
CA PHE A 198 10.32 -15.15 6.10
C PHE A 198 9.83 -16.24 7.08
N LEU A 199 9.72 -17.48 6.62
CA LEU A 199 9.13 -18.60 7.36
C LEU A 199 10.05 -19.82 7.41
N ASN A 200 10.29 -20.37 8.60
CA ASN A 200 10.99 -21.65 8.80
C ASN A 200 12.37 -21.71 8.12
N ILE A 201 13.15 -20.65 8.25
CA ILE A 201 14.49 -20.57 7.68
C ILE A 201 15.52 -20.30 8.76
N LYS A 202 16.74 -20.82 8.60
CA LYS A 202 17.81 -20.55 9.57
C LYS A 202 18.33 -19.11 9.48
N THR A 203 18.47 -18.62 8.26
CA THR A 203 19.01 -17.28 8.01
C THR A 203 18.18 -16.61 6.93
N GLY A 204 17.67 -15.40 7.22
CA GLY A 204 16.95 -14.58 6.25
C GLY A 204 17.87 -14.04 5.17
N ILE A 205 18.68 -13.05 5.52
CA ILE A 205 19.66 -12.40 4.66
C ILE A 205 21.05 -12.79 5.13
N LYS A 206 21.86 -13.27 4.18
CA LYS A 206 23.28 -13.51 4.38
C LYS A 206 24.08 -12.53 3.55
N THR A 207 24.82 -11.66 4.22
CA THR A 207 25.68 -10.66 3.60
C THR A 207 27.16 -10.98 3.84
N ASN A 208 28.05 -10.21 3.22
CA ASN A 208 29.49 -10.25 3.51
C ASN A 208 29.77 -9.63 4.89
N ALA A 209 30.87 -8.90 5.07
CA ALA A 209 31.16 -8.24 6.35
C ALA A 209 30.21 -7.07 6.61
N LEU A 210 29.71 -6.96 7.84
CA LEU A 210 29.03 -5.75 8.33
C LEU A 210 30.12 -4.73 8.73
N LYS A 211 30.15 -3.58 8.05
CA LYS A 211 31.15 -2.53 8.25
C LYS A 211 30.51 -1.25 8.76
N ASN A 212 31.27 -0.49 9.54
CA ASN A 212 30.88 0.85 9.98
C ASN A 212 31.18 1.92 8.92
N ASP A 213 31.98 1.60 7.91
CA ASP A 213 32.27 2.46 6.75
C ASP A 213 31.41 1.98 5.58
N ILE A 214 30.80 2.92 4.85
CA ILE A 214 30.02 2.64 3.64
C ILE A 214 30.86 1.89 2.59
N LYS A 215 32.18 2.13 2.55
CA LYS A 215 33.07 1.51 1.56
C LYS A 215 33.12 -0.02 1.69
N GLU A 216 32.83 -0.69 0.57
CA GLU A 216 32.70 -2.17 0.47
C GLU A 216 31.70 -2.76 1.47
N SER A 217 30.73 -1.97 1.93
CA SER A 217 29.58 -2.45 2.70
C SER A 217 28.39 -2.77 1.79
N THR A 218 27.36 -3.38 2.34
CA THR A 218 26.06 -3.60 1.67
C THR A 218 25.00 -2.87 2.47
N ILE A 219 24.23 -2.00 1.82
CA ILE A 219 23.05 -1.39 2.43
C ILE A 219 21.93 -2.44 2.45
N ILE A 220 21.30 -2.65 3.60
CA ILE A 220 20.16 -3.57 3.75
C ILE A 220 19.01 -2.81 4.39
N GLN A 221 17.85 -2.83 3.73
CA GLN A 221 16.65 -2.22 4.24
C GLN A 221 15.50 -3.23 4.28
N LEU A 222 14.81 -3.28 5.42
CA LEU A 222 13.60 -4.08 5.62
C LEU A 222 12.43 -3.12 5.88
N ASP A 223 11.38 -3.21 5.09
CA ASP A 223 10.13 -2.46 5.26
C ASP A 223 8.95 -3.43 5.24
N ASN A 224 8.11 -3.38 6.27
CA ASN A 224 6.95 -4.25 6.43
C ASN A 224 7.27 -5.75 6.29
N VAL A 225 8.30 -6.21 7.01
CA VAL A 225 8.78 -7.59 6.95
C VAL A 225 8.28 -8.37 8.15
N ARG A 226 7.68 -9.54 7.92
CA ARG A 226 7.33 -10.47 8.99
C ARG A 226 8.28 -11.65 9.01
N THR A 227 8.62 -12.12 10.20
CA THR A 227 9.46 -13.30 10.43
C THR A 227 8.71 -14.29 11.32
N SER A 228 8.85 -15.58 11.06
CA SER A 228 8.37 -16.63 11.96
C SER A 228 9.24 -17.87 11.83
N HIS A 229 9.76 -18.34 12.96
CA HIS A 229 10.77 -19.42 13.01
C HIS A 229 12.00 -19.10 12.15
N VAL A 230 12.55 -17.89 12.33
CA VAL A 230 13.79 -17.43 11.71
C VAL A 230 14.88 -17.37 12.77
N ASP A 231 15.94 -18.20 12.67
CA ASP A 231 16.98 -18.22 13.71
C ASP A 231 17.77 -16.90 13.73
N THR A 232 18.05 -16.31 12.57
CA THR A 232 18.75 -15.04 12.43
C THR A 232 18.32 -14.32 11.16
N MET A 233 17.75 -13.13 11.27
CA MET A 233 17.23 -12.42 10.10
C MET A 233 18.33 -11.84 9.21
N ILE A 234 19.40 -11.26 9.77
CA ILE A 234 20.55 -10.74 9.01
C ILE A 234 21.83 -11.27 9.64
N SER A 235 22.64 -11.98 8.85
CA SER A 235 23.96 -12.49 9.27
C SER A 235 25.04 -12.20 8.24
N ALA A 236 26.27 -12.08 8.71
CA ALA A 236 27.47 -11.85 7.92
C ALA A 236 28.29 -13.14 7.74
N THR A 237 29.14 -13.17 6.73
CA THR A 237 30.06 -14.30 6.48
C THR A 237 31.10 -14.52 7.58
N ASP A 238 31.44 -13.49 8.35
CA ASP A 238 32.38 -13.57 9.48
C ASP A 238 31.73 -14.05 10.79
N GLY A 239 30.42 -14.33 10.76
CA GLY A 239 29.64 -14.78 11.91
C GLY A 239 29.01 -13.65 12.73
N SER A 240 29.24 -12.39 12.37
CA SER A 240 28.48 -11.26 12.94
C SER A 240 27.03 -11.27 12.46
N ALA A 241 26.13 -10.65 13.23
CA ALA A 241 24.71 -10.59 12.91
C ALA A 241 24.11 -9.26 13.41
N VAL A 242 23.00 -8.85 12.80
CA VAL A 242 22.24 -7.67 13.23
C VAL A 242 21.19 -8.10 14.24
N GLU A 243 21.20 -7.49 15.42
CA GLU A 243 20.17 -7.67 16.44
C GLU A 243 18.92 -6.90 16.01
N LEU A 244 17.77 -7.57 15.85
CA LEU A 244 16.50 -6.91 15.50
C LEU A 244 15.60 -6.75 16.73
N PRO A 245 14.65 -5.79 16.71
CA PRO A 245 13.63 -5.67 17.75
C PRO A 245 12.92 -7.02 17.99
N PRO A 246 12.64 -7.39 19.26
CA PRO A 246 11.97 -8.65 19.57
C PRO A 246 10.52 -8.62 19.08
N GLY A 247 10.15 -9.53 18.18
CA GLY A 247 8.80 -9.66 17.66
C GLY A 247 8.77 -10.34 16.28
N ASP A 248 7.61 -10.85 15.89
CA ASP A 248 7.43 -11.46 14.57
C ASP A 248 7.31 -10.41 13.46
N GLY A 249 7.10 -9.13 13.77
CA GLY A 249 6.91 -8.04 12.80
C GLY A 249 8.00 -6.98 12.85
N ILE A 250 8.59 -6.68 11.70
CA ILE A 250 9.53 -5.60 11.45
C ILE A 250 8.79 -4.52 10.66
N GLY A 251 8.63 -3.34 11.26
CA GLY A 251 8.06 -2.17 10.59
C GLY A 251 9.06 -1.60 9.60
N HIS A 252 10.16 -1.07 10.09
CA HIS A 252 11.25 -0.55 9.26
C HIS A 252 12.61 -0.73 9.95
N VAL A 253 13.61 -1.19 9.20
CA VAL A 253 14.99 -1.37 9.68
C VAL A 253 15.96 -0.99 8.57
N VAL A 254 16.96 -0.18 8.91
CA VAL A 254 18.04 0.21 8.00
C VAL A 254 19.40 -0.23 8.52
N VAL A 255 20.18 -0.84 7.64
CA VAL A 255 21.62 -1.09 7.80
C VAL A 255 22.33 -0.29 6.73
N GLY A 256 22.81 0.91 7.08
CA GLY A 256 23.47 1.82 6.15
C GLY A 256 23.61 3.25 6.69
N ASN A 257 24.01 4.18 5.82
CA ASN A 257 24.12 5.61 6.11
C ASN A 257 22.75 6.32 6.00
N VAL A 258 22.40 7.12 7.01
CA VAL A 258 21.10 7.80 7.12
C VAL A 258 21.29 9.31 7.22
N LYS A 259 20.52 10.05 6.42
CA LYS A 259 20.43 11.52 6.39
C LYS A 259 18.98 11.95 6.48
N ILE A 260 18.62 12.76 7.49
CA ILE A 260 17.26 13.27 7.68
C ILE A 260 17.36 14.73 8.12
N GLY A 261 16.66 15.64 7.41
CA GLY A 261 16.69 17.08 7.71
C GLY A 261 18.10 17.66 7.75
N GLY A 262 18.98 17.20 6.86
CA GLY A 262 20.41 17.57 6.81
C GLY A 262 21.29 17.03 7.95
N GLN A 263 20.73 16.29 8.91
CA GLN A 263 21.48 15.67 10.00
C GLN A 263 21.95 14.26 9.64
N ALA A 264 23.20 13.95 9.97
CA ALA A 264 23.78 12.62 9.79
C ALA A 264 23.61 11.77 11.05
N PHE A 265 22.91 10.64 10.93
CA PHE A 265 22.62 9.75 12.06
C PHE A 265 23.68 8.65 12.29
N GLY A 266 24.88 8.85 11.74
CA GLY A 266 26.02 7.94 11.87
C GLY A 266 25.89 6.68 11.02
N GLN A 267 27.02 6.16 10.58
CA GLN A 267 27.10 4.87 9.89
C GLN A 267 27.29 3.80 10.97
N TYR A 268 26.24 3.00 11.20
CA TYR A 268 26.26 1.89 12.16
C TYR A 268 26.44 2.32 13.64
N SER A 269 25.36 2.77 14.29
CA SER A 269 25.21 2.59 15.73
C SER A 269 24.52 1.23 15.97
N ARG A 270 24.90 0.48 17.02
CA ARG A 270 24.39 -0.87 17.32
C ARG A 270 23.22 -0.73 18.32
N PRO A 271 22.03 -1.39 18.25
CA PRO A 271 21.37 -2.21 17.20
C PRO A 271 20.91 -1.33 16.00
N PRO A 272 20.37 -1.88 14.89
CA PRO A 272 20.14 -1.11 13.66
C PRO A 272 19.29 0.12 13.95
N THR A 273 19.56 1.19 13.19
CA THR A 273 18.75 2.40 13.20
C THR A 273 17.37 2.04 12.67
N SER A 274 16.40 1.92 13.56
CA SER A 274 15.01 2.12 13.19
C SER A 274 14.87 3.60 12.89
N VAL A 275 14.73 3.94 11.61
CA VAL A 275 14.28 5.27 11.24
C VAL A 275 12.79 5.30 11.50
N ASP A 276 12.34 6.28 12.26
CA ASP A 276 10.91 6.55 12.37
C ASP A 276 10.49 7.12 11.01
N VAL A 277 9.80 6.29 10.24
CA VAL A 277 9.25 6.67 8.94
C VAL A 277 7.75 6.62 9.14
N ASP A 278 7.08 7.73 8.85
CA ASP A 278 5.63 7.78 8.92
C ASP A 278 5.02 6.63 8.13
N ALA A 279 3.97 6.04 8.70
CA ALA A 279 3.26 4.98 8.01
C ALA A 279 2.75 5.54 6.67
N PRO A 280 3.02 4.85 5.55
CA PRO A 280 2.55 5.32 4.26
C PRO A 280 1.03 5.50 4.28
N SER A 281 0.56 6.54 3.62
CA SER A 281 -0.85 6.82 3.42
C SER A 281 -1.66 5.56 3.10
N GLU A 282 -2.79 5.34 3.80
CA GLU A 282 -3.66 4.18 3.55
C GLU A 282 -4.10 4.07 2.09
N ARG A 283 -4.11 5.19 1.35
CA ARG A 283 -4.45 5.23 -0.08
C ARG A 283 -3.42 4.51 -0.96
N LEU A 284 -2.18 4.36 -0.51
CA LEU A 284 -1.11 3.62 -1.18
C LEU A 284 -1.12 2.12 -0.86
N LEU A 285 -1.88 1.73 0.17
CA LEU A 285 -1.87 0.38 0.72
C LEU A 285 -3.05 -0.45 0.21
N ASN A 286 -2.88 -1.77 0.27
CA ASN A 286 -3.95 -2.69 -0.09
C ASN A 286 -5.03 -2.78 1.00
N GLN A 287 -6.21 -3.30 0.65
CA GLN A 287 -7.34 -3.43 1.59
C GLN A 287 -7.32 -4.74 2.41
N PHE A 288 -6.31 -5.61 2.24
CA PHE A 288 -6.26 -6.94 2.85
C PHE A 288 -4.86 -7.27 3.36
N THR A 289 -4.73 -7.66 4.63
CA THR A 289 -4.11 -8.92 5.12
C THR A 289 -3.63 -8.81 6.57
N THR A 290 -3.69 -9.94 7.27
CA THR A 290 -3.14 -10.20 8.62
C THR A 290 -1.77 -10.89 8.56
N MET A 291 -1.09 -10.86 7.42
CA MET A 291 0.09 -11.67 7.11
C MET A 291 1.42 -10.91 7.19
N TYR A 292 1.38 -9.58 7.09
CA TYR A 292 2.54 -8.68 7.21
C TYR A 292 2.49 -7.87 8.51
N SER A 293 3.49 -7.02 8.76
CA SER A 293 3.54 -6.15 9.95
C SER A 293 2.52 -5.00 9.88
N ARG A 294 2.29 -4.48 8.68
CA ARG A 294 1.28 -3.48 8.28
C ARG A 294 0.65 -3.88 6.94
N LYS A 295 -0.41 -3.19 6.50
CA LYS A 295 -0.96 -3.39 5.14
C LYS A 295 0.16 -3.14 4.12
N PRO A 296 0.43 -4.08 3.19
CA PRO A 296 1.46 -3.90 2.17
C PRO A 296 1.01 -2.87 1.13
N TYR A 297 1.96 -2.36 0.34
CA TYR A 297 1.66 -1.49 -0.77
C TYR A 297 0.76 -2.20 -1.79
N TYR A 298 -0.10 -1.44 -2.43
CA TYR A 298 -0.97 -1.97 -3.47
C TYR A 298 -0.13 -2.45 -4.65
N ILE A 299 -0.29 -3.74 -4.99
CA ILE A 299 0.29 -4.35 -6.19
C ILE A 299 -0.83 -4.85 -7.07
N ARG A 300 -0.63 -4.76 -8.39
CA ARG A 300 -1.56 -5.26 -9.38
C ARG A 300 -0.85 -6.21 -10.33
N GLN A 301 -1.38 -7.42 -10.47
CA GLN A 301 -0.89 -8.38 -11.46
C GLN A 301 -1.24 -7.92 -12.88
N ARG A 302 -0.38 -8.26 -13.83
CA ARG A 302 -0.60 -8.01 -15.25
C ARG A 302 -1.94 -8.61 -15.72
N PRO A 303 -2.86 -7.81 -16.28
CA PRO A 303 -4.06 -8.37 -16.91
C PRO A 303 -3.67 -9.18 -18.16
N GLN A 304 -4.20 -10.39 -18.27
CA GLN A 304 -4.06 -11.25 -19.45
C GLN A 304 -5.41 -11.62 -20.08
N TYR A 305 -6.51 -11.10 -19.51
CA TYR A 305 -7.87 -11.18 -20.04
C TYR A 305 -8.34 -12.63 -20.29
N GLU A 306 -7.98 -13.56 -19.40
CA GLU A 306 -8.21 -15.00 -19.55
C GLU A 306 -9.70 -15.38 -19.70
N ALA A 307 -10.58 -14.53 -19.18
CA ALA A 307 -12.04 -14.68 -19.25
C ALA A 307 -12.65 -14.16 -20.56
N PHE A 308 -11.91 -13.40 -21.37
CA PHE A 308 -12.42 -12.79 -22.60
C PHE A 308 -12.50 -13.83 -23.71
N THR A 309 -13.55 -13.72 -24.52
CA THR A 309 -13.70 -14.52 -25.74
C THR A 309 -13.26 -13.71 -26.97
N LEU A 310 -13.15 -14.35 -28.14
CA LEU A 310 -12.84 -13.64 -29.38
C LEU A 310 -13.89 -12.57 -29.74
N ASP A 311 -15.14 -12.74 -29.31
CA ASP A 311 -16.21 -11.75 -29.52
C ASP A 311 -16.04 -10.50 -28.64
N ASP A 312 -15.20 -10.58 -27.60
CA ASP A 312 -14.88 -9.49 -26.69
C ASP A 312 -13.68 -8.67 -27.16
N ILE A 313 -13.00 -9.12 -28.22
CA ILE A 313 -11.80 -8.48 -28.77
C ILE A 313 -12.16 -7.71 -30.04
N ILE A 314 -11.87 -6.42 -30.04
CA ILE A 314 -12.01 -5.54 -31.20
C ILE A 314 -10.62 -5.38 -31.83
N ASN A 315 -10.39 -6.07 -32.94
CA ASN A 315 -9.16 -5.91 -33.71
C ASN A 315 -9.23 -4.63 -34.55
N VAL A 316 -8.33 -3.68 -34.28
CA VAL A 316 -8.32 -2.37 -34.97
C VAL A 316 -8.24 -2.49 -36.49
N LYS A 317 -7.60 -3.54 -37.03
CA LYS A 317 -7.45 -3.73 -38.49
C LYS A 317 -8.78 -4.06 -39.19
N ASP A 318 -9.73 -4.65 -38.48
CA ASP A 318 -11.08 -4.91 -39.01
C ASP A 318 -11.90 -3.61 -39.16
N HIS A 319 -11.41 -2.51 -38.58
CA HIS A 319 -12.04 -1.19 -38.58
C HIS A 319 -11.26 -0.14 -39.38
N GLY A 320 -10.37 -0.57 -40.28
CA GLY A 320 -9.72 0.31 -41.25
C GLY A 320 -8.40 0.94 -40.77
N VAL A 321 -7.92 0.57 -39.58
CA VAL A 321 -6.56 0.89 -39.13
C VAL A 321 -5.58 0.00 -39.91
N LYS A 322 -4.54 0.57 -40.52
CA LYS A 322 -3.62 -0.15 -41.40
C LYS A 322 -2.46 -0.77 -40.61
N GLY A 323 -1.79 0.03 -39.78
CA GLY A 323 -0.58 -0.37 -39.07
C GLY A 323 0.59 -0.68 -40.00
N ASP A 324 0.72 0.04 -41.12
CA ASP A 324 1.73 -0.18 -42.17
C ASP A 324 2.99 0.71 -42.04
N GLY A 325 3.03 1.58 -41.04
CA GLY A 325 4.15 2.50 -40.77
C GLY A 325 4.25 3.68 -41.73
N VAL A 326 3.26 3.89 -42.60
CA VAL A 326 3.29 4.96 -43.61
C VAL A 326 1.97 5.73 -43.67
N GLY A 327 0.85 5.01 -43.69
CA GLY A 327 -0.49 5.61 -43.77
C GLY A 327 -0.92 6.21 -42.44
N ASP A 328 -1.50 7.40 -42.49
CA ASP A 328 -2.12 8.04 -41.32
C ASP A 328 -3.35 7.24 -40.84
N ASP A 329 -3.23 6.67 -39.66
CA ASP A 329 -4.24 5.83 -38.99
C ASP A 329 -5.07 6.61 -37.97
N THR A 330 -4.79 7.91 -37.75
CA THR A 330 -5.37 8.72 -36.65
C THR A 330 -6.89 8.66 -36.62
N ALA A 331 -7.55 8.88 -37.77
CA ALA A 331 -9.01 8.93 -37.83
C ALA A 331 -9.66 7.56 -37.56
N ALA A 332 -9.04 6.48 -38.05
CA ALA A 332 -9.54 5.13 -37.85
C ALA A 332 -9.34 4.66 -36.40
N ILE A 333 -8.16 4.91 -35.82
CA ILE A 333 -7.86 4.62 -34.41
C ILE A 333 -8.88 5.33 -33.51
N ASN A 334 -9.07 6.64 -33.71
CA ASN A 334 -10.02 7.41 -32.91
C ASN A 334 -11.45 6.84 -33.01
N SER A 335 -11.87 6.39 -34.20
CA SER A 335 -13.18 5.76 -34.37
C SER A 335 -13.31 4.44 -33.60
N VAL A 336 -12.25 3.64 -33.50
CA VAL A 336 -12.26 2.36 -32.77
C VAL A 336 -12.19 2.57 -31.27
N MET A 337 -11.41 3.54 -30.79
CA MET A 337 -11.34 3.86 -29.37
C MET A 337 -12.70 4.28 -28.80
N GLY A 338 -13.57 4.90 -29.62
CA GLY A 338 -14.96 5.17 -29.25
C GLY A 338 -15.86 3.94 -29.04
N MET A 339 -15.36 2.72 -29.37
CA MET A 339 -16.05 1.45 -29.12
C MET A 339 -15.56 0.75 -27.83
N ALA A 340 -14.53 1.29 -27.17
CA ALA A 340 -13.97 0.72 -25.96
C ALA A 340 -15.00 0.71 -24.82
N SER A 341 -15.01 -0.36 -24.04
CA SER A 341 -15.83 -0.49 -22.82
C SER A 341 -15.16 -1.50 -21.88
N THR A 342 -15.59 -1.58 -20.62
CA THR A 342 -15.10 -2.58 -19.66
C THR A 342 -15.35 -4.03 -20.09
N SER A 343 -16.21 -4.25 -21.08
CA SER A 343 -16.51 -5.58 -21.66
C SER A 343 -15.82 -5.85 -23.00
N LYS A 344 -15.04 -4.90 -23.53
CA LYS A 344 -14.39 -5.00 -24.84
C LYS A 344 -12.92 -4.61 -24.77
N LEU A 345 -12.06 -5.47 -25.29
CA LEU A 345 -10.62 -5.24 -25.40
C LEU A 345 -10.28 -4.72 -26.80
N ILE A 346 -9.69 -3.53 -26.89
CA ILE A 346 -9.14 -3.03 -28.15
C ILE A 346 -7.78 -3.68 -28.38
N TYR A 347 -7.66 -4.46 -29.45
CA TYR A 347 -6.43 -5.15 -29.80
C TYR A 347 -5.75 -4.50 -30.99
N PHE A 348 -4.51 -4.07 -30.79
CA PHE A 348 -3.59 -3.63 -31.83
C PHE A 348 -2.70 -4.80 -32.24
N PRO A 349 -2.90 -5.41 -33.42
CA PRO A 349 -1.95 -6.39 -33.94
C PRO A 349 -0.56 -5.76 -34.09
N ALA A 350 0.50 -6.58 -34.17
CA ALA A 350 1.83 -6.06 -34.49
C ALA A 350 1.81 -5.22 -35.79
N GLY A 351 2.44 -4.05 -35.73
CA GLY A 351 2.47 -3.06 -36.79
C GLY A 351 2.91 -1.69 -36.27
N SER A 352 3.20 -0.78 -37.20
CA SER A 352 3.55 0.60 -36.89
C SER A 352 2.38 1.49 -37.30
N TYR A 353 1.85 2.25 -36.36
CA TYR A 353 0.61 3.01 -36.53
C TYR A 353 0.93 4.50 -36.55
N ILE A 354 0.91 5.12 -37.73
CA ILE A 354 1.23 6.55 -37.85
C ILE A 354 0.05 7.38 -37.38
N VAL A 355 0.30 8.27 -36.42
CA VAL A 355 -0.66 9.26 -35.94
C VAL A 355 -0.12 10.67 -36.18
N THR A 356 -0.91 11.51 -36.84
CA THR A 356 -0.51 12.90 -37.20
C THR A 356 -1.17 13.95 -36.32
N GLY A 357 -2.08 13.54 -35.44
CA GLY A 357 -2.70 14.39 -34.42
C GLY A 357 -3.07 13.59 -33.17
N THR A 358 -3.57 14.26 -32.13
CA THR A 358 -3.88 13.61 -30.85
C THR A 358 -4.90 12.47 -31.02
N SER A 359 -4.50 11.29 -30.57
CA SER A 359 -5.39 10.14 -30.42
C SER A 359 -6.22 10.28 -29.13
N MET A 360 -7.54 10.03 -29.23
CA MET A 360 -8.65 10.19 -28.27
C MET A 360 -9.56 11.46 -28.37
N PHE A 361 -9.41 12.26 -29.47
CA PHE A 361 -10.25 13.39 -30.02
C PHE A 361 -10.23 14.80 -29.36
N PRO A 362 -10.43 15.93 -30.09
CA PRO A 362 -10.20 16.22 -31.51
C PRO A 362 -9.19 17.38 -31.82
N ARG A 363 -8.49 17.21 -32.96
CA ARG A 363 -7.97 18.20 -33.93
C ARG A 363 -6.92 19.23 -33.47
N THR A 364 -5.66 18.78 -33.42
CA THR A 364 -4.53 19.55 -33.98
C THR A 364 -3.48 18.60 -34.55
N PRO A 365 -2.83 18.92 -35.69
CA PRO A 365 -1.64 18.20 -36.10
C PRO A 365 -0.57 18.28 -35.00
N SER A 366 0.30 17.27 -34.89
CA SER A 366 1.51 17.33 -34.06
C SER A 366 2.20 18.68 -34.28
N SER A 367 2.27 19.49 -33.23
CA SER A 367 2.76 20.87 -33.34
C SER A 367 4.27 20.84 -33.50
N PRO A 368 4.85 21.45 -34.55
CA PRO A 368 6.28 21.73 -34.60
C PRO A 368 6.67 22.86 -33.62
N ASP A 369 5.70 23.47 -32.92
CA ASP A 369 5.95 24.56 -31.99
C ASP A 369 6.09 24.05 -30.55
N MET A 370 7.32 24.12 -30.04
CA MET A 370 7.67 23.78 -28.66
C MET A 370 7.01 24.68 -27.61
N LYS A 371 6.51 25.87 -27.98
CA LYS A 371 5.78 26.78 -27.08
C LYS A 371 4.31 26.39 -26.90
N ASN A 372 3.81 25.50 -27.76
CA ASN A 372 2.44 25.02 -27.72
C ASN A 372 2.43 23.50 -27.94
N PRO A 373 2.98 22.74 -26.98
CA PRO A 373 3.10 21.30 -27.11
C PRO A 373 1.73 20.62 -27.17
N LYS A 374 1.69 19.43 -27.77
CA LYS A 374 0.48 18.62 -27.97
C LYS A 374 0.75 17.15 -27.69
N PRO A 375 -0.16 16.47 -26.96
CA PRO A 375 -0.07 15.03 -26.75
C PRO A 375 -0.34 14.24 -28.03
N MET A 376 0.44 13.19 -28.24
CA MET A 376 0.15 12.12 -29.21
C MET A 376 -0.95 11.21 -28.66
N VAL A 377 -0.77 10.75 -27.42
CA VAL A 377 -1.78 9.97 -26.69
C VAL A 377 -2.27 10.79 -25.51
N LYS A 378 -3.57 11.07 -25.48
CA LYS A 378 -4.23 11.72 -24.35
C LYS A 378 -5.13 10.70 -23.64
N VAL A 379 -4.77 10.31 -22.42
CA VAL A 379 -5.51 9.32 -21.65
C VAL A 379 -6.50 10.01 -20.72
N GLY A 380 -7.76 10.06 -21.15
CA GLY A 380 -8.83 10.80 -20.47
C GLY A 380 -8.70 12.33 -20.63
N ASN A 381 -9.71 13.04 -20.17
CA ASN A 381 -9.70 14.49 -19.98
C ASN A 381 -9.46 14.84 -18.52
N ASP A 382 -9.12 16.10 -18.28
CA ASP A 382 -8.94 16.62 -16.92
C ASP A 382 -10.21 16.38 -16.07
N GLY A 383 -10.05 15.62 -14.98
CA GLY A 383 -11.13 15.25 -14.07
C GLY A 383 -11.92 13.99 -14.46
N ASP A 384 -11.61 13.34 -15.58
CA ASP A 384 -12.21 12.04 -15.90
C ASP A 384 -11.77 10.99 -14.87
N GLN A 385 -12.72 10.14 -14.44
CA GLN A 385 -12.48 9.00 -13.57
C GLN A 385 -13.01 7.72 -14.21
N GLY A 386 -12.34 6.58 -14.00
CA GLY A 386 -12.83 5.30 -14.48
C GLY A 386 -11.77 4.21 -14.52
N THR A 387 -11.81 3.38 -15.57
CA THR A 387 -10.88 2.25 -15.78
C THR A 387 -10.19 2.39 -17.12
N VAL A 388 -8.86 2.30 -17.14
CA VAL A 388 -8.04 2.33 -18.35
C VAL A 388 -6.86 1.38 -18.17
N GLU A 389 -6.66 0.47 -19.11
CA GLU A 389 -5.55 -0.48 -19.05
C GLU A 389 -4.79 -0.47 -20.37
N ILE A 390 -3.47 -0.22 -20.29
CA ILE A 390 -2.56 -0.25 -21.44
C ILE A 390 -1.45 -1.27 -21.14
N SER A 391 -1.21 -2.20 -22.06
CA SER A 391 -0.14 -3.21 -21.96
C SER A 391 0.43 -3.55 -23.33
N ASP A 392 1.73 -3.87 -23.41
CA ASP A 392 2.46 -4.24 -24.64
C ASP A 392 2.38 -3.18 -25.77
N MET A 393 2.64 -1.90 -25.45
CA MET A 393 2.60 -0.80 -26.42
C MET A 393 3.93 -0.04 -26.47
N LEU A 394 4.39 0.29 -27.68
CA LEU A 394 5.52 1.20 -27.89
C LEU A 394 4.99 2.47 -28.56
N PHE A 395 5.25 3.61 -27.93
CA PHE A 395 4.90 4.94 -28.39
C PHE A 395 6.19 5.68 -28.77
N THR A 396 6.28 6.13 -30.01
CA THR A 396 7.48 6.81 -30.53
C THR A 396 7.18 7.96 -31.47
N SER A 397 8.19 8.80 -31.72
CA SER A 397 8.16 9.88 -32.71
C SER A 397 8.84 9.48 -34.02
N THR A 398 8.55 10.23 -35.09
CA THR A 398 9.23 10.12 -36.39
C THR A 398 9.80 11.49 -36.77
N GLY A 399 11.12 11.60 -36.81
CA GLY A 399 11.83 12.86 -37.08
C GLY A 399 11.68 13.94 -36.00
N SER A 400 11.91 15.19 -36.42
CA SER A 400 11.93 16.37 -35.53
C SER A 400 10.52 16.86 -35.18
N LEU A 401 10.10 16.67 -33.93
CA LEU A 401 8.78 17.07 -33.42
C LEU A 401 8.91 17.78 -32.05
N PRO A 402 9.52 18.97 -31.98
CA PRO A 402 9.86 19.62 -30.70
C PRO A 402 8.66 20.06 -29.85
N GLY A 403 7.44 20.05 -30.37
CA GLY A 403 6.18 20.26 -29.63
C GLY A 403 5.44 18.97 -29.27
N LEU A 404 6.03 17.80 -29.47
CA LEU A 404 5.39 16.52 -29.16
C LEU A 404 5.46 16.19 -27.67
N VAL A 405 4.32 15.87 -27.07
CA VAL A 405 4.23 15.12 -25.81
C VAL A 405 3.83 13.70 -26.18
N LEU A 406 4.61 12.68 -25.85
CA LEU A 406 4.27 11.31 -26.26
C LEU A 406 2.98 10.85 -25.57
N MET A 407 2.88 11.06 -24.25
CA MET A 407 1.70 10.70 -23.49
C MET A 407 1.37 11.74 -22.41
N GLU A 408 0.12 12.19 -22.42
CA GLU A 408 -0.51 12.98 -21.35
C GLU A 408 -1.59 12.13 -20.68
N TRP A 409 -1.44 11.92 -19.38
CA TRP A 409 -2.29 11.08 -18.55
C TRP A 409 -3.12 11.95 -17.61
N ASN A 410 -4.43 12.01 -17.87
CA ASN A 410 -5.37 12.87 -17.17
C ASN A 410 -6.39 12.13 -16.29
N VAL A 411 -6.61 10.86 -16.59
CA VAL A 411 -7.62 10.04 -15.92
C VAL A 411 -7.20 9.69 -14.50
N ALA A 412 -8.16 9.64 -13.59
CA ALA A 412 -7.99 9.09 -12.25
C ALA A 412 -8.74 7.76 -12.08
N ALA A 413 -8.22 6.92 -11.21
CA ALA A 413 -8.78 5.63 -10.86
C ALA A 413 -10.06 5.81 -10.03
N GLU A 414 -11.13 5.12 -10.41
CA GLU A 414 -12.31 4.97 -9.55
C GLU A 414 -12.02 3.97 -8.42
N ASP A 415 -11.39 2.85 -8.76
CA ASP A 415 -10.85 1.86 -7.83
C ASP A 415 -9.31 1.86 -7.87
N GLN A 416 -8.63 1.52 -6.76
CA GLN A 416 -7.17 1.41 -6.74
C GLN A 416 -6.66 0.53 -7.89
N GLY A 417 -5.72 1.09 -8.66
CA GLY A 417 -5.09 0.43 -9.81
C GLY A 417 -5.99 0.22 -11.03
N SER A 418 -7.24 0.70 -11.05
CA SER A 418 -8.15 0.58 -12.21
C SER A 418 -7.71 1.38 -13.44
N VAL A 419 -6.90 2.42 -13.26
CA VAL A 419 -6.20 3.10 -14.35
C VAL A 419 -4.71 2.76 -14.27
N ALA A 420 -4.20 2.09 -15.29
CA ALA A 420 -2.87 1.49 -15.23
C ALA A 420 -2.20 1.36 -16.60
N ILE A 421 -0.88 1.46 -16.58
CA ILE A 421 0.01 0.97 -17.63
C ILE A 421 0.80 -0.18 -17.03
N ILE A 422 0.62 -1.39 -17.57
CA ILE A 422 1.24 -2.58 -16.99
C ILE A 422 2.00 -3.35 -18.06
N HIS A 423 3.31 -3.43 -17.86
CA HIS A 423 4.28 -4.17 -18.65
C HIS A 423 4.48 -3.71 -20.09
N GLN A 424 5.76 -3.50 -20.41
CA GLN A 424 6.29 -3.17 -21.73
C GLN A 424 5.56 -2.03 -22.43
N CYS A 425 5.35 -0.96 -21.68
CA CYS A 425 5.07 0.34 -22.24
C CYS A 425 6.39 1.09 -22.40
N LYS A 426 6.77 1.35 -23.66
CA LYS A 426 7.95 2.18 -23.96
C LYS A 426 7.50 3.50 -24.56
N LEU A 427 7.98 4.59 -23.99
CA LEU A 427 7.85 5.95 -24.51
C LEU A 427 9.23 6.35 -25.02
N THR A 428 9.41 6.45 -26.33
CA THR A 428 10.75 6.59 -26.89
C THR A 428 10.86 7.58 -28.03
N ALA A 429 12.06 8.11 -28.20
CA ALA A 429 12.45 8.89 -29.36
C ALA A 429 13.56 8.13 -30.11
N VAL A 430 13.15 7.14 -30.89
CA VAL A 430 13.98 6.34 -31.80
C VAL A 430 13.10 5.93 -32.99
N PHE A 431 13.64 5.39 -34.09
CA PHE A 431 12.96 4.99 -35.34
C PHE A 431 13.10 6.00 -36.52
N LEU A 432 12.24 5.88 -37.54
CA LEU A 432 12.30 6.57 -38.83
C LEU A 432 12.69 8.05 -38.68
N GLU A 433 13.74 8.45 -39.40
CA GLU A 433 14.32 9.81 -39.43
C GLU A 433 15.04 10.25 -38.13
N LEU A 434 15.35 9.32 -37.22
CA LEU A 434 16.18 9.51 -36.02
C LEU A 434 17.28 8.42 -35.90
N THR A 435 17.74 7.89 -37.04
CA THR A 435 18.75 6.81 -37.10
C THR A 435 20.17 7.36 -37.00
N LEU A 436 21.18 6.49 -36.98
CA LEU A 436 22.59 6.88 -37.07
C LEU A 436 22.89 7.75 -38.30
N ALA A 437 22.19 7.53 -39.42
CA ALA A 437 22.36 8.32 -40.63
C ALA A 437 21.83 9.77 -40.48
N ASP A 438 20.80 9.96 -39.66
CA ASP A 438 20.13 11.25 -39.44
C ASP A 438 20.76 12.01 -38.25
N CYS A 439 21.07 11.28 -37.18
CA CYS A 439 21.47 11.77 -35.87
C CYS A 439 22.81 11.17 -35.42
N PRO A 440 23.91 11.41 -36.14
CA PRO A 440 25.21 10.81 -35.83
C PRO A 440 25.72 11.21 -34.44
N LYS A 441 26.68 10.45 -33.90
CA LYS A 441 27.44 10.83 -32.70
C LYS A 441 28.21 12.14 -32.93
N VAL A 442 27.68 13.26 -32.44
CA VAL A 442 28.27 14.60 -32.54
C VAL A 442 28.04 15.40 -31.27
N THR A 443 28.93 16.35 -30.95
CA THR A 443 28.86 17.17 -29.73
C THR A 443 28.09 18.49 -29.93
N SER A 444 27.08 18.46 -30.81
CA SER A 444 26.13 19.54 -31.11
C SER A 444 24.79 18.91 -31.47
N ILE A 445 23.66 19.45 -31.00
CA ILE A 445 22.34 18.87 -31.28
C ILE A 445 21.86 19.29 -32.68
N PRO A 446 21.77 18.38 -33.67
CA PRO A 446 21.21 18.72 -34.98
C PRO A 446 19.71 19.03 -34.85
N SER A 447 19.20 20.04 -35.57
CA SER A 447 17.78 20.42 -35.49
C SER A 447 16.83 19.30 -35.94
N ALA A 448 17.27 18.43 -36.85
CA ALA A 448 16.52 17.26 -37.29
C ALA A 448 16.36 16.20 -36.18
N CYS A 449 17.19 16.24 -35.14
CA CYS A 449 17.25 15.26 -34.06
C CYS A 449 16.52 15.72 -32.78
N VAL A 450 15.79 16.84 -32.85
CA VAL A 450 14.96 17.34 -31.76
C VAL A 450 13.61 16.63 -31.80
N ALA A 451 13.52 15.49 -31.12
CA ALA A 451 12.49 14.49 -31.35
C ALA A 451 11.17 14.75 -30.61
N ALA A 452 11.20 15.35 -29.42
CA ALA A 452 10.00 15.60 -28.62
C ALA A 452 10.19 16.69 -27.56
N SER A 453 9.09 17.21 -27.04
CA SER A 453 9.04 18.10 -25.87
C SER A 453 9.03 17.33 -24.56
N MET A 454 8.33 16.19 -24.49
CA MET A 454 8.17 15.41 -23.26
C MET A 454 7.79 13.95 -23.52
N LEU A 455 8.30 13.01 -22.71
CA LEU A 455 7.94 11.59 -22.80
C LEU A 455 6.63 11.27 -22.07
N PHE A 456 6.50 11.66 -20.81
CA PHE A 456 5.33 11.30 -20.00
C PHE A 456 4.90 12.42 -19.06
N HIS A 457 3.59 12.67 -19.00
CA HIS A 457 3.01 13.67 -18.10
C HIS A 457 1.78 13.14 -17.40
N VAL A 458 1.86 13.02 -16.07
CA VAL A 458 0.72 12.74 -15.20
C VAL A 458 0.23 14.07 -14.65
N THR A 459 -0.97 14.48 -15.04
CA THR A 459 -1.49 15.81 -14.74
C THR A 459 -2.08 15.90 -13.32
N PRO A 460 -2.34 17.12 -12.79
CA PRO A 460 -2.62 17.31 -11.37
C PRO A 460 -3.79 16.52 -10.76
N LYS A 461 -4.85 16.28 -11.55
CA LYS A 461 -6.02 15.52 -11.10
C LYS A 461 -5.95 14.03 -11.43
N ALA A 462 -4.92 13.61 -12.15
CA ALA A 462 -4.74 12.22 -12.55
C ALA A 462 -4.05 11.42 -11.46
N ASN A 463 -4.19 10.09 -11.53
CA ASN A 463 -3.43 9.14 -10.73
C ASN A 463 -3.33 7.81 -11.49
N GLY A 464 -2.60 6.83 -10.97
CA GLY A 464 -2.56 5.53 -11.63
C GLY A 464 -1.46 4.58 -11.17
N TYR A 465 -1.51 3.37 -11.73
CA TYR A 465 -0.52 2.31 -11.50
C TYR A 465 0.34 2.11 -12.74
N PHE A 466 1.63 2.39 -12.64
CA PHE A 466 2.59 2.35 -13.75
C PHE A 466 3.68 1.33 -13.43
N GLU A 467 3.69 0.20 -14.14
CA GLU A 467 4.62 -0.90 -13.90
C GLU A 467 5.40 -1.24 -15.17
N ASN A 468 6.73 -1.26 -15.04
CA ASN A 468 7.67 -1.53 -16.15
C ASN A 468 7.41 -0.58 -17.34
N VAL A 469 7.36 0.72 -17.03
CA VAL A 469 7.26 1.81 -18.00
C VAL A 469 8.65 2.42 -18.21
N TRP A 470 9.11 2.43 -19.47
CA TRP A 470 10.43 2.92 -19.84
C TRP A 470 10.35 4.13 -20.77
N GLY A 471 10.73 5.29 -20.26
CA GLY A 471 10.99 6.50 -21.02
C GLY A 471 12.44 6.52 -21.51
N TRP A 472 12.68 6.37 -22.81
CA TRP A 472 14.04 6.29 -23.35
C TRP A 472 14.22 7.15 -24.59
N VAL A 473 15.07 8.17 -24.47
CA VAL A 473 15.58 8.92 -25.61
C VAL A 473 16.82 8.21 -26.14
N ALA A 474 16.87 7.91 -27.44
CA ALA A 474 17.92 7.03 -27.96
C ALA A 474 19.33 7.58 -27.73
N ASP A 475 20.14 6.83 -27.00
CA ASP A 475 21.58 7.06 -26.86
C ASP A 475 22.39 6.29 -27.93
N HIS A 476 21.81 5.22 -28.52
CA HIS A 476 22.35 4.45 -29.63
C HIS A 476 21.26 3.95 -30.61
N ASP A 477 21.67 3.61 -31.83
CA ASP A 477 20.78 3.06 -32.86
C ASP A 477 20.62 1.54 -32.68
N LEU A 478 19.39 1.11 -32.37
CA LEU A 478 19.03 -0.30 -32.14
C LEU A 478 18.99 -1.16 -33.42
N ASP A 479 19.01 -0.57 -34.60
CA ASP A 479 19.03 -1.32 -35.87
C ASP A 479 20.36 -1.15 -36.61
N ASP A 480 21.32 -0.43 -36.03
CA ASP A 480 22.72 -0.46 -36.45
C ASP A 480 23.40 -1.74 -35.92
N PRO A 481 24.08 -2.54 -36.76
CA PRO A 481 24.72 -3.79 -36.34
C PRO A 481 25.81 -3.65 -35.25
N LYS A 482 26.22 -2.43 -34.91
CA LYS A 482 27.25 -2.14 -33.90
C LYS A 482 26.69 -1.41 -32.67
N ASN A 483 25.38 -1.18 -32.58
CA ASN A 483 24.76 -0.32 -31.57
C ASN A 483 25.48 1.03 -31.46
N THR A 484 25.77 1.67 -32.60
CA THR A 484 26.52 2.93 -32.60
C THR A 484 25.71 4.04 -31.91
N MET A 485 26.37 4.81 -31.03
CA MET A 485 25.77 5.96 -30.34
C MET A 485 25.23 7.02 -31.31
N VAL A 486 24.14 7.68 -30.91
CA VAL A 486 23.44 8.73 -31.67
C VAL A 486 23.18 9.98 -30.81
N THR A 487 22.94 11.12 -31.47
CA THR A 487 22.62 12.39 -30.79
C THR A 487 21.14 12.74 -31.00
N VAL A 488 20.26 12.25 -30.14
CA VAL A 488 18.82 12.55 -30.16
C VAL A 488 18.43 13.37 -28.93
N ALA A 489 17.61 14.40 -29.12
CA ALA A 489 17.24 15.33 -28.05
C ALA A 489 15.74 15.35 -27.80
N VAL A 490 15.35 15.11 -26.55
CA VAL A 490 14.01 15.36 -26.00
C VAL A 490 14.18 16.24 -24.78
N ALA A 491 13.27 17.21 -24.58
CA ALA A 491 13.45 18.16 -23.48
C ALA A 491 13.23 17.50 -22.11
N ARG A 492 12.14 16.75 -21.93
CA ARG A 492 11.66 16.28 -20.62
C ARG A 492 11.37 14.79 -20.61
N GLY A 493 11.73 14.12 -19.52
CA GLY A 493 11.37 12.74 -19.26
C GLY A 493 9.96 12.63 -18.71
N PHE A 494 9.84 12.30 -17.43
CA PHE A 494 8.58 12.13 -16.70
C PHE A 494 8.29 13.35 -15.83
N LEU A 495 7.10 13.94 -15.99
CA LEU A 495 6.55 14.94 -15.10
C LEU A 495 5.35 14.35 -14.36
N ILE A 496 5.45 14.25 -13.03
CA ILE A 496 4.42 13.69 -12.16
C ILE A 496 3.86 14.78 -11.27
N GLU A 497 2.63 15.20 -11.55
CA GLU A 497 1.92 16.25 -10.80
C GLU A 497 0.71 15.74 -10.02
N SER A 498 0.52 14.42 -9.94
CA SER A 498 -0.63 13.78 -9.27
C SER A 498 -0.79 14.28 -7.83
N LYS A 499 -1.64 15.29 -7.63
CA LYS A 499 -1.66 16.09 -6.39
C LYS A 499 -2.21 15.29 -5.23
N ASP A 500 -3.30 14.57 -5.48
CA ASP A 500 -4.01 13.82 -4.46
C ASP A 500 -3.62 12.34 -4.45
N GLY A 501 -2.97 11.83 -5.51
CA GLY A 501 -2.70 10.40 -5.69
C GLY A 501 -3.97 9.53 -5.64
N PRO A 502 -3.86 8.23 -5.29
CA PRO A 502 -2.62 7.48 -5.11
C PRO A 502 -1.95 7.11 -6.45
N THR A 503 -0.63 7.25 -6.52
CA THR A 503 0.15 6.90 -7.73
C THR A 503 1.27 5.91 -7.40
N TRP A 504 1.42 4.88 -8.24
CA TRP A 504 2.47 3.86 -8.10
C TRP A 504 3.35 3.78 -9.35
N LEU A 505 4.67 3.80 -9.16
CA LEU A 505 5.68 3.64 -10.21
C LEU A 505 6.59 2.44 -9.87
N TYR A 506 6.24 1.26 -10.37
CA TYR A 506 6.99 0.03 -10.14
C TYR A 506 7.99 -0.26 -11.26
N GLY A 507 9.28 -0.27 -10.93
CA GLY A 507 10.35 -0.57 -11.88
C GLY A 507 10.33 0.32 -13.12
N THR A 508 10.16 1.63 -12.93
CA THR A 508 10.12 2.61 -14.02
C THR A 508 11.49 3.23 -14.27
N ALA A 509 11.81 3.55 -15.52
CA ALA A 509 13.03 4.25 -15.88
C ALA A 509 12.74 5.42 -16.83
N SER A 510 13.46 6.52 -16.68
CA SER A 510 13.44 7.66 -17.60
C SER A 510 14.87 8.11 -17.90
N GLU A 511 15.27 8.14 -19.16
CA GLU A 511 16.67 8.31 -19.54
C GLU A 511 16.86 9.29 -20.72
N HIS A 512 17.98 10.01 -20.64
CA HIS A 512 18.59 10.84 -21.68
C HIS A 512 17.77 12.04 -22.17
N SER A 513 16.84 12.54 -21.36
CA SER A 513 16.20 13.85 -21.57
C SER A 513 17.12 14.99 -21.18
N ILE A 514 16.97 16.17 -21.81
CA ILE A 514 17.92 17.29 -21.66
C ILE A 514 17.70 18.11 -20.39
N LEU A 515 16.46 18.30 -19.94
CA LEU A 515 16.16 19.15 -18.79
C LEU A 515 16.12 18.33 -17.50
N TYR A 516 15.33 17.25 -17.49
CA TYR A 516 15.22 16.32 -16.36
C TYR A 516 14.73 14.95 -16.81
N GLN A 517 15.10 13.91 -16.06
CA GLN A 517 14.58 12.56 -16.25
C GLN A 517 13.25 12.36 -15.50
N CYS A 518 13.17 12.75 -14.23
CA CYS A 518 11.95 12.72 -13.43
C CYS A 518 11.75 14.05 -12.69
N ASN A 519 10.54 14.61 -12.73
CA ASN A 519 10.16 15.80 -11.97
C ASN A 519 8.86 15.49 -11.19
N PHE A 520 8.97 15.46 -9.86
CA PHE A 520 7.86 15.27 -8.93
C PHE A 520 7.49 16.63 -8.35
N TYR A 521 6.39 17.19 -8.83
CA TYR A 521 5.99 18.56 -8.50
C TYR A 521 4.57 18.62 -7.99
N ASN A 522 4.37 19.18 -6.79
CA ASN A 522 3.03 19.31 -6.18
C ASN A 522 2.26 17.98 -6.22
N THR A 523 2.95 16.88 -5.94
CA THR A 523 2.41 15.52 -5.97
C THR A 523 2.26 14.96 -4.56
N GLY A 524 1.20 14.17 -4.35
CA GLY A 524 0.88 13.61 -3.05
C GLY A 524 0.54 12.12 -3.12
N ASN A 525 0.81 11.37 -2.05
CA ASN A 525 0.50 9.94 -1.93
C ASN A 525 1.10 9.14 -3.10
N LEU A 526 2.43 9.12 -3.19
CA LEU A 526 3.16 8.47 -4.29
C LEU A 526 4.12 7.41 -3.76
N PHE A 527 4.09 6.24 -4.39
CA PHE A 527 5.11 5.21 -4.25
C PHE A 527 5.86 5.06 -5.58
N ALA A 528 7.19 5.06 -5.55
CA ALA A 528 8.01 4.66 -6.69
C ALA A 528 9.13 3.72 -6.24
N GLY A 529 9.38 2.63 -6.98
CA GLY A 529 10.40 1.67 -6.57
C GLY A 529 10.63 0.53 -7.58
N MET A 530 11.85 0.26 -8.05
CA MET A 530 12.99 1.18 -8.09
C MET A 530 12.81 2.15 -9.28
N ILE A 531 13.26 3.40 -9.12
CA ILE A 531 13.44 4.32 -10.27
C ILE A 531 14.87 4.24 -10.81
N GLN A 532 15.05 4.42 -12.11
CA GLN A 532 16.37 4.47 -12.74
C GLN A 532 16.46 5.58 -13.79
N THR A 533 17.59 6.27 -13.84
CA THR A 533 17.82 7.39 -14.77
C THR A 533 19.25 7.50 -15.28
N GLU A 534 19.42 7.94 -16.53
CA GLU A 534 20.71 8.34 -17.10
C GLU A 534 20.63 9.72 -17.75
N SER A 535 21.69 10.53 -17.62
CA SER A 535 21.81 11.78 -18.38
C SER A 535 22.20 11.53 -19.85
N PRO A 536 21.84 12.42 -20.81
CA PRO A 536 22.23 12.25 -22.21
C PRO A 536 23.74 12.32 -22.42
N TYR A 537 24.29 11.36 -23.17
CA TYR A 537 25.74 11.14 -23.25
C TYR A 537 26.52 12.28 -23.92
N PHE A 538 25.85 13.11 -24.71
CA PHE A 538 26.47 14.20 -25.46
C PHE A 538 26.53 15.53 -24.72
N GLN A 539 25.92 15.67 -23.54
CA GLN A 539 25.99 16.89 -22.73
C GLN A 539 27.44 17.15 -22.26
N TYR A 540 27.73 18.36 -21.74
CA TYR A 540 29.07 18.91 -21.41
C TYR A 540 29.71 19.80 -22.50
N THR A 541 28.95 20.31 -23.47
CA THR A 541 29.42 21.39 -24.37
C THR A 541 28.45 22.56 -24.42
N ASP A 542 28.90 23.76 -24.79
CA ASP A 542 28.02 24.93 -24.94
C ASP A 542 26.84 24.67 -25.92
N ALA A 543 27.01 23.74 -26.87
CA ALA A 543 26.00 23.39 -27.87
C ALA A 543 25.03 22.28 -27.42
N THR A 544 25.29 21.66 -26.26
CA THR A 544 24.56 20.48 -25.74
C THR A 544 24.13 20.63 -24.29
N SER A 545 24.61 21.67 -23.59
CA SER A 545 24.23 21.98 -22.22
C SER A 545 22.75 22.37 -22.12
N SER A 546 22.14 22.11 -20.97
CA SER A 546 20.75 22.46 -20.71
C SER A 546 20.59 23.99 -20.59
N PRO A 547 19.50 24.60 -21.09
CA PRO A 547 18.32 23.99 -21.70
C PRO A 547 18.46 23.68 -23.21
N GLY A 548 19.64 23.93 -23.80
CA GLY A 548 19.94 23.64 -25.21
C GLY A 548 18.93 24.28 -26.18
N PRO A 549 18.43 23.54 -27.18
CA PRO A 549 17.46 24.06 -28.15
C PRO A 549 16.07 24.34 -27.55
N PHE A 550 15.84 23.96 -26.28
CA PHE A 550 14.53 24.03 -25.63
C PHE A 550 14.33 25.28 -24.76
N LYS A 551 15.28 26.23 -24.77
CA LYS A 551 15.20 27.48 -24.01
C LYS A 551 13.87 28.22 -24.18
N ASP A 552 13.37 28.23 -25.41
CA ASP A 552 12.11 28.89 -25.78
C ASP A 552 10.86 28.16 -25.26
N SER A 553 11.00 26.93 -24.76
CA SER A 553 9.93 26.11 -24.18
C SER A 553 9.96 26.05 -22.65
N LEU A 554 10.91 26.72 -21.99
CA LEU A 554 10.98 26.74 -20.53
C LEU A 554 9.74 27.43 -19.94
N GLY A 555 9.16 26.81 -18.91
CA GLY A 555 7.96 27.30 -18.23
C GLY A 555 6.66 27.00 -18.98
N VAL A 556 6.73 26.24 -20.09
CA VAL A 556 5.54 25.66 -20.72
C VAL A 556 4.94 24.58 -19.83
N PHE A 557 5.80 23.83 -19.13
CA PHE A 557 5.40 22.91 -18.08
C PHE A 557 5.78 23.49 -16.72
N SER A 558 5.02 23.13 -15.71
CA SER A 558 5.26 23.51 -14.33
C SER A 558 6.63 23.01 -13.86
N ASN A 559 7.26 23.80 -12.99
CA ASN A 559 8.53 23.46 -12.35
C ASN A 559 9.66 23.06 -13.32
N ASP A 560 9.67 23.60 -14.54
CA ASP A 560 10.81 23.44 -15.44
C ASP A 560 12.07 24.07 -14.82
N PRO A 561 13.22 23.37 -14.84
CA PRO A 561 14.48 23.95 -14.39
C PRO A 561 14.93 25.05 -15.37
N ASP A 562 15.30 26.21 -14.82
CA ASP A 562 15.78 27.34 -15.62
C ASP A 562 17.31 27.43 -15.71
N PHE A 563 18.02 26.60 -14.93
CA PHE A 563 19.48 26.53 -14.85
C PHE A 563 20.12 27.88 -14.47
N SER A 564 19.39 28.70 -13.73
CA SER A 564 19.87 29.98 -13.20
C SER A 564 20.45 29.87 -11.79
N GLU A 565 20.30 28.72 -11.14
CA GLU A 565 20.72 28.50 -9.76
C GLU A 565 22.24 28.53 -9.63
N THR A 566 22.73 29.10 -8.52
CA THR A 566 24.16 29.06 -8.21
C THR A 566 24.60 27.63 -7.90
N CYS A 567 25.70 27.21 -8.52
CA CYS A 567 26.20 25.85 -8.47
C CYS A 567 27.72 25.86 -8.35
N ASN A 568 28.30 24.97 -7.55
CA ASN A 568 29.73 24.97 -7.19
C ASN A 568 30.64 24.34 -8.26
N GLY A 569 30.09 23.93 -9.40
CA GLY A 569 30.81 23.35 -10.54
C GLY A 569 31.10 24.35 -11.66
N SER A 570 31.72 23.87 -12.74
CA SER A 570 31.79 24.66 -13.98
C SER A 570 30.38 24.85 -14.57
N LYS A 571 30.20 25.89 -15.39
CA LYS A 571 28.89 26.13 -16.05
C LYS A 571 28.38 24.89 -16.78
N LEU A 572 29.25 24.18 -17.51
CA LEU A 572 28.88 22.99 -18.27
C LEU A 572 28.51 21.80 -17.38
N GLN A 573 29.13 21.65 -16.21
CA GLN A 573 28.78 20.63 -15.23
C GLN A 573 27.46 20.92 -14.50
N CYS A 574 27.10 22.20 -14.38
CA CYS A 574 25.89 22.66 -13.71
C CYS A 574 24.68 22.72 -14.66
N ASP A 575 24.90 23.10 -15.92
CA ASP A 575 23.93 23.11 -17.02
C ASP A 575 23.74 21.70 -17.61
N PHE A 576 23.39 20.74 -16.76
CA PHE A 576 23.23 19.32 -17.10
C PHE A 576 21.84 18.84 -16.71
N SER A 577 21.31 17.79 -17.36
CA SER A 577 19.98 17.29 -17.03
C SER A 577 19.87 16.80 -15.58
N TRP A 578 18.81 17.19 -14.87
CA TRP A 578 18.51 16.60 -13.57
C TRP A 578 18.10 15.13 -13.67
N ALA A 579 18.49 14.31 -12.70
CA ALA A 579 18.02 12.92 -12.60
C ALA A 579 16.63 12.89 -11.96
N ALA A 580 16.48 13.54 -10.80
CA ALA A 580 15.19 13.72 -10.15
C ALA A 580 15.07 15.13 -9.55
N MET A 581 13.87 15.69 -9.60
CA MET A 581 13.54 16.94 -8.91
C MET A 581 12.32 16.70 -8.01
N PHE A 582 12.38 17.20 -6.78
CA PHE A 582 11.29 17.14 -5.82
C PHE A 582 10.92 18.56 -5.38
N SER A 583 9.65 18.91 -5.47
CA SER A 583 9.18 20.20 -4.97
C SER A 583 7.71 20.12 -4.57
N GLN A 584 7.40 20.63 -3.38
CA GLN A 584 6.03 20.67 -2.86
C GLN A 584 5.38 19.28 -2.80
N VAL A 585 6.17 18.23 -2.53
CA VAL A 585 5.64 16.86 -2.50
C VAL A 585 5.09 16.51 -1.12
N SER A 586 4.12 15.60 -1.05
CA SER A 586 3.58 15.14 0.23
C SER A 586 3.39 13.63 0.28
N ASN A 587 3.82 12.96 1.35
CA ASN A 587 3.62 11.52 1.51
C ASN A 587 4.20 10.73 0.31
N VAL A 588 5.48 10.98 0.00
CA VAL A 588 6.16 10.43 -1.17
C VAL A 588 7.29 9.50 -0.74
N THR A 589 7.23 8.25 -1.21
CA THR A 589 8.25 7.24 -0.96
C THR A 589 8.91 6.78 -2.26
N ILE A 590 10.22 6.95 -2.36
CA ILE A 590 11.08 6.38 -3.40
C ILE A 590 11.84 5.18 -2.81
N ALA A 591 11.32 3.98 -3.00
CA ALA A 591 11.88 2.72 -2.53
C ALA A 591 12.94 2.18 -3.52
N GLY A 592 14.14 2.77 -3.48
CA GLY A 592 15.25 2.46 -4.36
C GLY A 592 15.37 3.44 -5.53
N ALA A 593 16.58 3.94 -5.77
CA ALA A 593 16.88 4.80 -6.92
C ALA A 593 18.29 4.55 -7.46
N GLY A 594 18.42 4.35 -8.76
CA GLY A 594 19.69 4.26 -9.49
C GLY A 594 19.86 5.41 -10.47
N LEU A 595 20.66 6.42 -10.13
CA LEU A 595 20.74 7.67 -10.90
C LEU A 595 22.16 7.92 -11.42
N TYR A 596 22.36 7.88 -12.74
CA TYR A 596 23.69 7.75 -13.33
C TYR A 596 24.04 8.90 -14.30
N SER A 597 25.31 9.30 -14.28
CA SER A 597 25.91 10.17 -15.28
C SER A 597 27.24 9.57 -15.72
N TRP A 598 27.32 9.15 -16.99
CA TRP A 598 28.43 8.33 -17.50
C TRP A 598 29.44 9.09 -18.36
N PHE A 599 29.09 10.27 -18.86
CA PHE A 599 29.87 10.91 -19.92
C PHE A 599 30.08 12.40 -19.72
N ASP A 600 31.24 12.86 -20.17
CA ASP A 600 31.54 14.23 -20.58
C ASP A 600 31.60 14.20 -22.12
N ALA A 601 30.55 14.67 -22.80
CA ALA A 601 30.48 14.77 -24.25
C ALA A 601 30.93 13.50 -25.01
N TYR A 602 30.38 12.35 -24.61
CA TYR A 602 30.71 10.98 -25.03
C TYR A 602 32.07 10.42 -24.59
N ASP A 603 32.84 11.13 -23.77
CA ASP A 603 34.05 10.61 -23.14
C ASP A 603 33.77 10.15 -21.71
N GLN A 604 33.77 8.84 -21.52
CA GLN A 604 33.62 8.22 -20.20
C GLN A 604 34.93 8.24 -19.39
N SER A 605 36.08 8.26 -20.08
CA SER A 605 37.39 7.99 -19.49
C SER A 605 37.91 9.13 -18.60
N VAL A 606 37.31 10.31 -18.72
CA VAL A 606 37.77 11.52 -18.03
C VAL A 606 37.02 11.80 -16.74
N CYS A 607 35.80 11.27 -16.57
CA CYS A 607 34.89 11.76 -15.52
C CYS A 607 34.31 10.69 -14.59
N VAL A 608 34.08 9.45 -15.04
CA VAL A 608 33.41 8.42 -14.22
C VAL A 608 34.24 8.06 -12.99
N ASP A 609 35.52 7.76 -13.19
CA ASP A 609 36.41 7.41 -12.07
C ASP A 609 36.80 8.61 -11.21
N ALA A 610 36.67 9.82 -11.76
CA ALA A 610 36.83 11.06 -11.02
C ALA A 610 35.55 11.47 -10.25
N GLN A 611 34.43 10.77 -10.49
CA GLN A 611 33.10 11.04 -9.93
C GLN A 611 32.67 12.50 -10.17
N ASN A 612 32.80 12.99 -11.42
CA ASN A 612 32.55 14.40 -11.73
C ASN A 612 32.04 14.66 -13.17
N CYS A 613 31.39 13.69 -13.81
CA CYS A 613 30.73 13.86 -15.12
C CYS A 613 29.69 14.98 -15.08
N GLN A 614 28.96 15.06 -13.95
CA GLN A 614 27.90 16.03 -13.72
C GLN A 614 28.01 16.59 -12.29
N GLN A 615 27.63 17.86 -12.09
CA GLN A 615 27.71 18.43 -10.75
C GLN A 615 26.63 17.87 -9.82
N ARG A 616 25.35 17.84 -10.24
CA ARG A 616 24.19 17.59 -9.35
C ARG A 616 23.20 16.64 -9.99
N LEU A 617 22.70 15.63 -9.26
CA LEU A 617 21.71 14.67 -9.78
C LEU A 617 20.30 14.90 -9.25
N ILE A 618 20.13 15.01 -7.93
CA ILE A 618 18.84 15.30 -7.30
C ILE A 618 18.79 16.77 -6.90
N PHE A 619 17.70 17.44 -7.24
CA PHE A 619 17.35 18.73 -6.66
C PHE A 619 16.14 18.58 -5.73
N ASP A 620 16.38 18.74 -4.44
CA ASP A 620 15.33 18.89 -3.45
C ASP A 620 14.99 20.38 -3.30
N GLN A 621 13.91 20.84 -3.95
CA GLN A 621 13.58 22.26 -4.03
C GLN A 621 12.73 22.75 -2.84
N GLY A 622 12.51 21.89 -1.84
CA GLY A 622 11.80 22.22 -0.61
C GLY A 622 10.27 22.30 -0.73
N GLY A 623 9.66 22.62 0.41
CA GLY A 623 8.21 22.63 0.60
C GLY A 623 7.59 21.23 0.69
N ASN A 624 8.40 20.22 1.02
CA ASN A 624 7.95 18.83 1.05
C ASN A 624 7.44 18.45 2.45
N GLY A 625 6.36 17.68 2.51
CA GLY A 625 5.90 17.02 3.73
C GLY A 625 6.05 15.51 3.60
N GLU A 626 6.99 14.90 4.34
CA GLU A 626 7.23 13.45 4.31
C GLU A 626 7.74 12.95 2.93
N LEU A 627 8.92 13.44 2.52
CA LEU A 627 9.66 12.90 1.39
C LEU A 627 10.72 11.90 1.87
N TRP A 628 10.62 10.67 1.39
CA TRP A 628 11.56 9.59 1.72
C TRP A 628 12.21 9.01 0.46
N VAL A 629 13.53 9.10 0.35
CA VAL A 629 14.32 8.43 -0.68
C VAL A 629 15.19 7.36 -0.04
N PHE A 630 14.93 6.12 -0.40
CA PHE A 630 15.59 4.95 0.15
C PHE A 630 16.52 4.30 -0.87
N ASN A 631 17.62 3.71 -0.41
CA ASN A 631 18.59 2.99 -1.24
C ASN A 631 18.97 3.76 -2.53
N LEU A 632 19.38 5.01 -2.36
CA LEU A 632 19.86 5.86 -3.45
C LEU A 632 21.28 5.44 -3.84
N VAL A 633 21.48 5.12 -5.12
CA VAL A 633 22.77 4.80 -5.71
C VAL A 633 23.04 5.77 -6.86
N THR A 634 24.20 6.42 -6.84
CA THR A 634 24.61 7.36 -7.89
C THR A 634 25.96 7.00 -8.51
N ILE A 635 26.15 7.39 -9.78
CA ILE A 635 27.41 7.24 -10.51
C ILE A 635 27.74 8.55 -11.22
N GLY A 636 29.02 8.95 -11.15
CA GLY A 636 29.57 10.05 -11.94
C GLY A 636 29.12 11.46 -11.56
N SER A 637 28.48 11.65 -10.40
CA SER A 637 28.13 12.98 -9.89
C SER A 637 29.05 13.46 -8.77
N VAL A 638 29.16 14.78 -8.61
CA VAL A 638 29.81 15.39 -7.45
C VAL A 638 28.86 15.43 -6.25
N GLU A 639 27.63 15.88 -6.49
CA GLU A 639 26.54 16.02 -5.53
C GLU A 639 25.49 14.94 -5.84
N MET A 640 25.18 14.09 -4.86
CA MET A 640 24.08 13.13 -4.96
C MET A 640 22.76 13.88 -4.84
N ILE A 641 22.68 14.78 -3.86
CA ILE A 641 21.52 15.61 -3.54
C ILE A 641 22.02 17.02 -3.28
N SER A 642 21.34 17.99 -3.88
CA SER A 642 21.44 19.42 -3.54
C SER A 642 20.06 19.87 -3.08
N ASP A 643 19.97 20.61 -1.98
CA ASP A 643 18.69 21.17 -1.51
C ASP A 643 18.59 22.69 -1.71
N ASP A 644 17.39 23.24 -1.52
CA ASP A 644 17.08 24.67 -1.64
C ASP A 644 17.70 25.54 -0.53
N SER A 645 18.05 24.93 0.61
CA SER A 645 18.78 25.56 1.72
C SER A 645 20.28 25.74 1.42
N GLY A 646 20.79 25.05 0.40
CA GLY A 646 22.20 25.01 0.01
C GLY A 646 22.98 23.88 0.68
N ALA A 647 22.33 22.95 1.36
CA ALA A 647 22.96 21.72 1.84
C ALA A 647 23.21 20.76 0.67
N ILE A 648 24.31 20.01 0.79
CA ILE A 648 24.84 19.16 -0.27
C ILE A 648 25.24 17.83 0.33
N GLU A 649 24.71 16.74 -0.21
CA GLU A 649 25.20 15.39 0.06
C GLU A 649 26.15 14.97 -1.05
N THR A 650 27.44 14.91 -0.74
CA THR A 650 28.48 14.66 -1.74
C THR A 650 28.62 13.17 -2.06
N ALA A 651 28.86 12.85 -3.34
CA ALA A 651 29.05 11.46 -3.77
C ALA A 651 30.33 10.87 -3.16
N LYS A 652 31.41 11.66 -3.09
CA LYS A 652 32.73 11.19 -2.68
C LYS A 652 32.80 10.71 -1.23
N GLU A 653 32.02 11.32 -0.33
CA GLU A 653 31.91 10.90 1.07
C GLU A 653 31.06 9.62 1.22
N ASN A 654 30.24 9.31 0.22
CA ASN A 654 29.33 8.18 0.18
C ASN A 654 29.78 7.08 -0.80
N THR A 655 31.04 7.11 -1.29
CA THR A 655 31.57 6.14 -2.24
C THR A 655 31.61 4.74 -1.63
N GLN A 656 30.76 3.85 -2.14
CA GLN A 656 30.62 2.47 -1.67
C GLN A 656 31.55 1.52 -2.42
N ALA A 657 31.71 1.72 -3.74
CA ALA A 657 32.53 0.86 -4.58
C ALA A 657 34.03 1.00 -4.29
N ASN A 658 34.79 -0.08 -4.50
CA ASN A 658 36.26 -0.08 -4.41
C ASN A 658 36.96 -0.20 -5.77
N ALA A 659 36.21 -0.37 -6.85
CA ALA A 659 36.69 -0.54 -8.21
C ALA A 659 35.75 0.15 -9.19
N HIS A 660 36.24 0.36 -10.41
CA HIS A 660 35.45 0.93 -11.50
C HIS A 660 34.20 0.08 -11.81
N PRO A 661 33.04 0.72 -12.07
CA PRO A 661 32.80 2.15 -11.87
C PRO A 661 32.64 2.50 -10.38
N PHE A 662 33.13 3.66 -9.96
CA PHE A 662 32.92 4.10 -8.58
C PHE A 662 31.49 4.63 -8.38
N TRP A 663 30.63 3.83 -7.74
CA TRP A 663 29.30 4.27 -7.31
C TRP A 663 29.30 4.71 -5.84
N SER A 664 28.39 5.64 -5.55
CA SER A 664 28.10 6.17 -4.22
C SER A 664 26.70 5.76 -3.80
N ALA A 665 26.50 5.53 -2.50
CA ALA A 665 25.23 5.01 -2.01
C ALA A 665 24.80 5.69 -0.71
N LEU A 666 23.50 5.95 -0.59
CA LEU A 666 22.85 6.51 0.59
C LEU A 666 21.62 5.66 0.94
N ALA A 667 21.56 5.15 2.16
CA ALA A 667 20.46 4.26 2.57
C ALA A 667 19.15 5.02 2.76
N VAL A 668 19.21 6.21 3.34
CA VAL A 668 18.03 7.06 3.59
C VAL A 668 18.39 8.54 3.37
N TRP A 669 17.56 9.23 2.61
CA TRP A 669 17.35 10.67 2.63
C TRP A 669 15.90 10.94 3.04
N GLY A 670 15.71 11.75 4.09
CA GLY A 670 14.41 12.21 4.55
C GLY A 670 14.33 13.73 4.62
N ASP A 671 13.26 14.32 4.08
CA ASP A 671 12.91 15.72 4.23
C ASP A 671 11.51 15.85 4.86
N GLU A 672 11.49 16.44 6.05
CA GLU A 672 10.31 16.64 6.91
C GLU A 672 10.06 18.15 7.14
N SER A 673 10.50 19.03 6.23
CA SER A 673 10.36 20.47 6.41
C SER A 673 8.88 20.93 6.43
N ASP A 674 8.32 21.07 7.63
CA ASP A 674 7.03 21.74 7.86
C ASP A 674 7.00 23.11 7.15
N ALA A 675 5.87 23.44 6.52
CA ALA A 675 5.65 24.76 5.95
C ALA A 675 5.82 25.84 7.05
N LEU A 676 6.86 26.68 6.92
CA LEU A 676 7.21 27.76 7.85
C LEU A 676 5.97 28.57 8.29
N VAL A 677 5.57 28.40 9.55
CA VAL A 677 4.65 29.32 10.23
C VAL A 677 5.45 30.51 10.76
N LEU A 678 5.06 31.72 10.35
CA LEU A 678 5.70 32.97 10.77
C LEU A 678 5.53 33.17 12.30
N LEU A 679 6.64 33.13 13.05
CA LEU A 679 6.70 33.45 14.48
C LEU A 679 7.09 34.92 14.64
N CYS A 680 6.26 35.72 15.31
CA CYS A 680 6.54 37.13 15.60
C CYS A 680 7.15 37.27 17.01
N ASP A 681 8.27 37.98 17.13
CA ASP A 681 8.95 38.26 18.41
C ASP A 681 8.48 39.57 19.06
N GLU A 682 8.72 39.72 20.38
CA GLU A 682 8.22 40.83 21.23
C GLU A 682 8.64 42.25 20.80
N GLU A 683 9.63 42.38 19.90
CA GLU A 683 10.12 43.67 19.41
C GLU A 683 9.66 43.99 17.98
N ASP A 684 8.83 43.14 17.37
CA ASP A 684 8.41 43.32 15.99
C ASP A 684 7.39 44.48 15.86
N THR A 685 7.72 45.43 14.99
CA THR A 685 6.92 46.64 14.76
C THR A 685 6.13 46.57 13.46
N ASP A 686 6.07 45.39 12.84
CA ASP A 686 5.23 45.14 11.68
C ASP A 686 3.76 45.48 12.00
N PRO A 687 3.05 46.22 11.10
CA PRO A 687 1.63 46.55 11.28
C PRO A 687 0.70 45.36 11.54
N GLY A 688 1.11 44.13 11.19
CA GLY A 688 0.38 42.90 11.50
C GLY A 688 0.44 42.46 12.98
N CYS A 689 1.38 42.98 13.76
CA CYS A 689 1.65 42.57 15.15
C CYS A 689 1.02 43.49 16.21
N LEU A 690 0.19 44.47 15.81
CA LEU A 690 -0.38 45.47 16.73
C LEU A 690 -1.91 45.53 16.65
N HIS A 691 -2.61 44.80 17.54
CA HIS A 691 -4.02 45.08 17.83
C HIS A 691 -4.42 44.80 19.28
N ASN A 692 -5.28 45.65 19.84
CA ASN A 692 -5.71 45.61 21.24
C ASN A 692 -7.15 46.16 21.33
N ASP A 693 -8.13 45.32 21.67
CA ASP A 693 -9.48 45.73 22.08
C ASP A 693 -10.06 44.72 23.11
N ALA A 694 -10.98 45.15 23.98
CA ALA A 694 -11.45 44.39 25.15
C ALA A 694 -12.92 43.90 25.03
N CYS A 695 -13.22 42.72 25.60
CA CYS A 695 -14.51 42.01 25.49
C CYS A 695 -15.70 42.60 26.27
N ASP A 696 -16.91 42.53 25.69
CA ASP A 696 -18.18 42.92 26.32
C ASP A 696 -18.85 41.74 27.06
N LEU A 697 -18.55 41.59 28.35
CA LEU A 697 -19.06 40.47 29.17
C LEU A 697 -20.57 40.51 29.47
N SER A 698 -21.31 41.52 28.98
CA SER A 698 -22.75 41.64 29.18
C SER A 698 -23.60 40.91 28.12
N LYS A 699 -22.99 40.44 27.03
CA LYS A 699 -23.66 39.64 25.99
C LYS A 699 -23.83 38.19 26.41
N ASP A 700 -24.99 37.62 26.09
CA ASP A 700 -25.37 36.23 26.40
C ASP A 700 -26.01 35.55 25.18
N PHE A 701 -25.80 34.24 25.04
CA PHE A 701 -26.28 33.41 23.93
C PHE A 701 -27.03 32.19 24.46
N ALA A 702 -28.27 32.04 24.00
CA ALA A 702 -29.18 31.01 24.51
C ALA A 702 -28.71 29.57 24.20
N ASP A 703 -28.09 29.36 23.05
CA ASP A 703 -27.59 28.07 22.57
C ASP A 703 -26.40 28.25 21.61
N MET A 704 -25.81 27.13 21.16
CA MET A 704 -24.67 27.13 20.26
C MET A 704 -25.01 27.67 18.85
N ASP A 705 -26.27 27.55 18.40
CA ASP A 705 -26.70 28.05 17.09
C ASP A 705 -26.78 29.58 17.07
N ALA A 706 -27.30 30.19 18.16
CA ALA A 706 -27.33 31.63 18.35
C ALA A 706 -25.94 32.24 18.44
N LEU A 707 -24.98 31.51 19.03
CA LEU A 707 -23.58 31.92 19.10
C LEU A 707 -22.92 31.93 17.71
N VAL A 708 -23.12 30.88 16.91
CA VAL A 708 -22.57 30.80 15.54
C VAL A 708 -23.17 31.84 14.61
N ALA A 709 -24.46 32.12 14.74
CA ALA A 709 -25.09 33.19 13.97
C ALA A 709 -24.46 34.57 14.23
N ALA A 710 -23.82 34.76 15.38
CA ALA A 710 -23.14 35.99 15.77
C ALA A 710 -21.60 35.96 15.56
N GLN A 711 -21.04 34.84 15.10
CA GLN A 711 -19.58 34.59 15.00
C GLN A 711 -18.81 35.68 14.25
N GLY A 712 -19.38 36.28 13.20
CA GLY A 712 -18.75 37.38 12.44
C GLY A 712 -18.74 38.74 13.16
N SER A 713 -19.35 38.84 14.33
CA SER A 713 -19.50 40.08 15.12
C SER A 713 -18.90 39.98 16.53
N ILE A 714 -18.27 38.85 16.84
CA ILE A 714 -17.62 38.56 18.12
C ILE A 714 -16.12 38.73 17.93
N PRO A 715 -15.44 39.60 18.70
CA PRO A 715 -13.98 39.65 18.66
C PRO A 715 -13.39 38.28 19.05
N PRO A 716 -12.37 37.77 18.33
CA PRO A 716 -11.84 36.41 18.52
C PRO A 716 -11.46 36.09 19.98
N GLU A 717 -10.90 37.07 20.69
CA GLU A 717 -10.51 37.01 22.09
C GLU A 717 -11.70 36.83 23.06
N CYS A 718 -12.92 37.12 22.63
CA CYS A 718 -14.15 37.05 23.43
C CYS A 718 -14.96 35.77 23.21
N ALA A 719 -14.71 35.08 22.09
CA ALA A 719 -15.40 33.84 21.73
C ALA A 719 -15.40 32.77 22.85
N PRO A 720 -14.30 32.55 23.59
CA PRO A 720 -14.28 31.48 24.59
C PRO A 720 -15.22 31.69 25.78
N TYR A 721 -15.43 32.93 26.23
CA TYR A 721 -16.35 33.23 27.34
C TYR A 721 -17.80 32.92 26.96
N TYR A 722 -18.19 33.25 25.73
CA TYR A 722 -19.56 33.03 25.25
C TYR A 722 -19.88 31.55 24.97
N VAL A 723 -18.87 30.74 24.60
CA VAL A 723 -19.03 29.28 24.41
C VAL A 723 -19.39 28.57 25.73
N VAL A 724 -18.73 28.91 26.83
CA VAL A 724 -18.98 28.25 28.13
C VAL A 724 -20.41 28.50 28.63
N ASN A 725 -20.95 29.70 28.39
CA ASN A 725 -22.35 30.00 28.72
C ASN A 725 -23.33 29.13 27.90
N ALA A 726 -23.16 29.09 26.57
CA ALA A 726 -24.04 28.33 25.69
C ALA A 726 -24.07 26.82 26.03
N LEU A 727 -22.93 26.25 26.44
CA LEU A 727 -22.85 24.85 26.91
C LEU A 727 -23.62 24.63 28.22
N SER A 728 -23.59 25.59 29.15
CA SER A 728 -24.35 25.49 30.41
C SER A 728 -25.86 25.43 30.14
N ASN A 729 -26.37 26.26 29.23
CA ASN A 729 -27.79 26.29 28.87
C ASN A 729 -28.25 24.99 28.20
N LEU A 730 -27.39 24.40 27.36
CA LEU A 730 -27.67 23.12 26.68
C LEU A 730 -27.79 21.95 27.68
N LEU A 731 -26.92 21.89 28.69
CA LEU A 731 -26.96 20.85 29.71
C LEU A 731 -28.26 20.90 30.52
N GLU A 732 -28.69 22.10 30.92
CA GLU A 732 -29.93 22.30 31.67
C GLU A 732 -31.17 21.87 30.86
N GLY A 733 -31.23 22.22 29.58
CA GLY A 733 -32.29 21.78 28.68
C GLY A 733 -32.34 20.26 28.50
N SER A 734 -31.18 19.62 28.40
CA SER A 734 -31.06 18.17 28.21
C SER A 734 -31.55 17.40 29.45
N LEU A 735 -31.13 17.80 30.65
CA LEU A 735 -31.58 17.18 31.90
C LEU A 735 -33.12 17.24 32.07
N GLY A 736 -33.76 18.31 31.60
CA GLY A 736 -35.23 18.45 31.63
C GLY A 736 -35.99 17.53 30.64
N ALA A 737 -35.33 17.04 29.58
CA ALA A 737 -35.95 16.24 28.51
C ALA A 737 -35.93 14.72 28.77
N TYR A 738 -35.06 14.24 29.67
CA TYR A 738 -34.82 12.81 29.93
C TYR A 738 -36.09 12.04 30.38
N ASP A 739 -36.87 12.60 31.32
CA ASP A 739 -38.09 11.97 31.83
C ASP A 739 -39.13 11.69 30.72
N GLY A 740 -39.15 12.54 29.68
CA GLY A 740 -40.00 12.38 28.51
C GLY A 740 -39.56 11.23 27.59
N ALA A 741 -38.24 11.08 27.38
CA ALA A 741 -37.66 10.05 26.54
C ALA A 741 -37.83 8.64 27.14
N ASN A 742 -37.72 8.50 28.47
CA ASN A 742 -37.81 7.22 29.20
C ASN A 742 -39.24 6.59 29.20
N LYS A 743 -40.27 7.36 28.86
CA LYS A 743 -41.66 6.90 28.94
C LYS A 743 -41.99 5.88 27.84
N GLY A 744 -42.19 4.60 28.20
CA GLY A 744 -42.67 3.54 27.30
C GLY A 744 -41.58 2.63 26.69
N TYR A 745 -40.36 2.66 27.23
CA TYR A 745 -39.22 1.82 26.83
C TYR A 745 -39.46 0.31 27.01
N ASP A 746 -40.24 -0.10 28.02
CA ASP A 746 -40.47 -1.52 28.33
C ASP A 746 -41.20 -2.28 27.20
N ALA A 747 -41.85 -1.58 26.27
CA ALA A 747 -42.59 -2.17 25.15
C ALA A 747 -41.71 -2.68 23.99
N VAL A 748 -40.43 -2.28 23.91
CA VAL A 748 -39.48 -2.73 22.87
C VAL A 748 -38.49 -3.79 23.38
N TRP A 749 -38.61 -4.16 24.66
CA TRP A 749 -37.71 -5.08 25.36
C TRP A 749 -37.69 -6.51 24.80
N GLU A 750 -38.85 -7.06 24.42
CA GLU A 750 -38.93 -8.45 23.93
C GLU A 750 -38.13 -8.66 22.64
N TYR A 751 -38.02 -7.64 21.78
CA TYR A 751 -37.25 -7.69 20.54
C TYR A 751 -35.74 -7.72 20.79
N TYR A 752 -35.26 -6.94 21.76
CA TYR A 752 -33.87 -6.98 22.20
C TYR A 752 -33.52 -8.36 22.75
N ALA A 753 -34.40 -8.94 23.57
CA ALA A 753 -34.19 -10.26 24.15
C ALA A 753 -34.12 -11.38 23.09
N GLU A 754 -34.81 -11.25 21.95
CA GLU A 754 -34.69 -12.20 20.83
C GLU A 754 -33.39 -12.06 20.04
N GLY A 755 -32.95 -10.82 19.75
CA GLY A 755 -31.67 -10.57 19.08
C GLY A 755 -30.50 -11.11 19.89
N PHE A 756 -30.54 -10.87 21.21
CA PHE A 756 -29.54 -11.37 22.15
C PHE A 756 -29.34 -12.90 22.08
N ARG A 757 -30.44 -13.66 21.98
CA ARG A 757 -30.36 -15.13 21.92
C ARG A 757 -29.65 -15.65 20.68
N GLY A 758 -29.74 -14.93 19.56
CA GLY A 758 -29.01 -15.25 18.33
C GLY A 758 -27.50 -15.06 18.47
N SER A 759 -27.06 -13.99 19.13
CA SER A 759 -25.65 -13.69 19.36
C SER A 759 -24.98 -14.74 20.25
N VAL A 760 -25.67 -15.24 21.28
CA VAL A 760 -25.14 -16.29 22.16
C VAL A 760 -24.83 -17.59 21.41
N ASP A 761 -25.63 -17.97 20.40
CA ASP A 761 -25.32 -19.14 19.58
C ASP A 761 -24.01 -18.96 18.81
N ALA A 762 -23.85 -17.79 18.18
CA ALA A 762 -22.63 -17.46 17.45
C ALA A 762 -21.41 -17.46 18.38
N MET A 763 -21.52 -16.87 19.58
CA MET A 763 -20.41 -16.79 20.55
C MET A 763 -19.93 -18.19 20.94
N ILE A 764 -20.86 -19.10 21.24
CA ILE A 764 -20.54 -20.49 21.61
C ILE A 764 -19.82 -21.21 20.45
N ARG A 765 -20.27 -21.00 19.20
CA ARG A 765 -19.61 -21.58 18.02
C ARG A 765 -18.18 -21.08 17.85
N LYS A 766 -17.93 -19.79 18.02
CA LYS A 766 -16.58 -19.24 17.90
C LYS A 766 -15.69 -19.63 19.08
N PHE A 767 -16.27 -19.76 20.27
CA PHE A 767 -15.57 -20.22 21.47
C PHE A 767 -15.08 -21.66 21.32
N THR A 768 -15.84 -22.48 20.60
CA THR A 768 -15.53 -23.88 20.32
C THR A 768 -15.14 -24.11 18.86
N ALA A 769 -14.61 -23.09 18.20
CA ALA A 769 -14.16 -23.21 16.82
C ALA A 769 -13.00 -24.22 16.69
N ASP A 770 -12.98 -24.93 15.57
CA ASP A 770 -11.83 -25.78 15.22
C ASP A 770 -10.58 -24.95 14.90
N SER A 771 -9.45 -25.65 14.77
CA SER A 771 -8.20 -25.07 14.30
C SER A 771 -8.36 -24.43 12.92
N THR A 772 -7.77 -23.24 12.75
CA THR A 772 -7.71 -22.52 11.47
C THR A 772 -6.24 -22.17 11.15
N PRO A 773 -5.91 -21.79 9.90
CA PRO A 773 -4.53 -21.39 9.56
C PRO A 773 -3.98 -20.25 10.44
N SER A 774 -4.84 -19.33 10.88
CA SER A 774 -4.51 -18.17 11.71
C SER A 774 -4.61 -18.44 13.21
N ASN A 775 -5.32 -19.48 13.65
CA ASN A 775 -5.41 -19.89 15.04
C ASN A 775 -5.39 -21.42 15.15
N ARG A 776 -4.16 -21.95 15.30
CA ARG A 776 -3.93 -23.40 15.37
C ARG A 776 -4.55 -24.06 16.60
N ASN A 777 -4.75 -23.30 17.67
CA ASN A 777 -5.33 -23.79 18.92
C ASN A 777 -6.88 -23.82 18.89
N GLY A 778 -7.49 -23.33 17.80
CA GLY A 778 -8.94 -23.19 17.70
C GLY A 778 -9.51 -22.21 18.72
N GLY A 779 -10.82 -22.23 18.88
CA GLY A 779 -11.50 -21.44 19.90
C GLY A 779 -11.07 -21.90 21.31
N PRO A 780 -10.96 -20.98 22.30
CA PRO A 780 -10.42 -21.30 23.62
C PRO A 780 -11.20 -22.38 24.39
N GLY A 781 -12.45 -22.62 24.02
CA GLY A 781 -13.32 -23.67 24.56
C GLY A 781 -13.11 -25.06 23.94
N ILE A 782 -12.45 -25.18 22.78
CA ILE A 782 -12.32 -26.47 22.09
C ILE A 782 -11.43 -27.45 22.87
N ARG A 783 -10.49 -26.93 23.68
CA ARG A 783 -9.57 -27.71 24.53
C ARG A 783 -10.26 -28.60 25.57
N TYR A 784 -11.53 -28.33 25.89
CA TYR A 784 -12.32 -29.10 26.85
C TYR A 784 -12.96 -30.35 26.24
N PHE A 785 -12.77 -30.58 24.93
CA PHE A 785 -13.32 -31.71 24.19
C PHE A 785 -12.23 -32.71 23.77
N ASP A 786 -12.61 -33.97 23.70
CA ASP A 786 -11.91 -34.99 22.91
C ASP A 786 -12.59 -35.12 21.54
N CYS A 787 -11.78 -35.08 20.48
CA CYS A 787 -12.19 -35.14 19.08
C CYS A 787 -11.90 -36.53 18.52
N THR A 788 -12.90 -37.17 17.92
CA THR A 788 -12.72 -38.42 17.18
C THR A 788 -13.01 -38.18 15.71
N ILE A 789 -12.01 -38.39 14.85
CA ILE A 789 -12.18 -38.35 13.41
C ILE A 789 -12.35 -39.77 12.85
N THR A 790 -13.33 -39.98 12.00
CA THR A 790 -13.54 -41.22 11.25
C THR A 790 -13.18 -40.99 9.78
N LEU A 791 -12.12 -41.65 9.32
CA LEU A 791 -11.66 -41.66 7.92
C LEU A 791 -11.76 -43.09 7.39
N ASP A 792 -12.50 -43.31 6.30
CA ASP A 792 -12.69 -44.65 5.68
C ASP A 792 -13.00 -45.78 6.69
N SER A 793 -13.85 -45.48 7.69
CA SER A 793 -14.25 -46.39 8.78
C SER A 793 -13.18 -46.68 9.84
N THR A 794 -12.12 -45.88 9.90
CA THR A 794 -11.09 -45.95 10.95
C THR A 794 -11.19 -44.71 11.85
N ASP A 795 -11.37 -44.94 13.16
CA ASP A 795 -11.50 -43.87 14.16
C ASP A 795 -10.14 -43.53 14.77
N THR A 796 -9.82 -42.23 14.80
CA THR A 796 -8.67 -41.69 15.54
C THR A 796 -9.15 -40.65 16.54
N THR A 797 -8.87 -40.86 17.83
CA THR A 797 -9.27 -39.96 18.91
C THR A 797 -8.06 -39.25 19.51
N LYS A 798 -8.16 -37.92 19.69
CA LYS A 798 -7.22 -37.13 20.50
C LYS A 798 -7.93 -35.96 21.18
N GLN A 799 -7.25 -35.32 22.12
CA GLN A 799 -7.73 -34.05 22.67
C GLN A 799 -7.79 -33.00 21.55
N CYS A 800 -8.92 -32.30 21.44
CA CYS A 800 -9.09 -31.27 20.42
C CYS A 800 -8.13 -30.07 20.63
N PRO A 801 -7.82 -29.29 19.57
CA PRO A 801 -8.28 -29.49 18.19
C PRO A 801 -7.38 -30.44 17.37
N PHE A 802 -7.92 -30.96 16.26
CA PHE A 802 -7.09 -31.40 15.14
C PHE A 802 -6.53 -30.16 14.43
N ASP A 803 -5.25 -30.17 14.03
CA ASP A 803 -4.62 -29.04 13.34
C ASP A 803 -5.23 -28.91 11.94
N PHE A 804 -5.43 -27.66 11.49
CA PHE A 804 -6.03 -27.38 10.19
C PHE A 804 -5.37 -28.16 9.05
N TYR A 805 -4.03 -28.25 9.04
CA TYR A 805 -3.29 -28.93 7.98
C TYR A 805 -3.39 -30.46 8.07
N GLU A 806 -3.75 -31.02 9.23
CA GLU A 806 -4.06 -32.45 9.34
C GLU A 806 -5.37 -32.78 8.61
N LEU A 807 -6.32 -31.84 8.56
CA LEU A 807 -7.65 -32.06 7.98
C LEU A 807 -7.78 -31.56 6.54
N ALA A 808 -6.99 -30.56 6.14
CA ALA A 808 -7.11 -29.85 4.86
C ALA A 808 -6.94 -30.73 3.61
N PHE A 809 -6.36 -31.92 3.74
CA PHE A 809 -6.09 -32.82 2.62
C PHE A 809 -7.17 -33.91 2.42
N TYR A 810 -8.15 -34.02 3.33
CA TYR A 810 -9.23 -35.01 3.22
C TYR A 810 -10.46 -34.43 2.53
N GLN A 811 -10.96 -35.13 1.51
CA GLN A 811 -12.15 -34.70 0.75
C GLN A 811 -13.46 -34.85 1.55
N ALA A 812 -13.52 -35.78 2.51
CA ALA A 812 -14.62 -35.95 3.44
C ALA A 812 -14.16 -36.64 4.74
N PHE A 813 -14.78 -36.28 5.86
CA PHE A 813 -14.56 -36.93 7.17
C PHE A 813 -15.76 -36.73 8.09
N ASP A 814 -15.84 -37.55 9.13
CA ASP A 814 -16.78 -37.37 10.25
C ASP A 814 -15.98 -37.01 11.50
N MET A 815 -16.43 -36.00 12.25
CA MET A 815 -15.79 -35.52 13.47
C MET A 815 -16.79 -35.56 14.63
N LYS A 816 -16.44 -36.22 15.72
CA LYS A 816 -17.26 -36.31 16.93
C LYS A 816 -16.57 -35.63 18.10
N TYR A 817 -17.24 -34.67 18.73
CA TYR A 817 -16.78 -33.98 19.93
C TYR A 817 -17.39 -34.63 21.17
N THR A 818 -16.55 -34.92 22.15
CA THR A 818 -16.97 -35.44 23.46
C THR A 818 -16.45 -34.51 24.54
N LEU A 819 -17.36 -33.86 25.28
CA LEU A 819 -16.98 -32.94 26.35
C LEU A 819 -16.29 -33.71 27.49
N ARG A 820 -15.00 -33.45 27.68
CA ARG A 820 -14.13 -34.14 28.65
C ARG A 820 -14.16 -33.46 30.02
N ASP A 821 -14.13 -32.13 30.04
CA ASP A 821 -14.17 -31.33 31.27
C ASP A 821 -15.31 -30.29 31.19
N ALA A 822 -16.48 -30.72 31.67
CA ALA A 822 -17.68 -29.90 31.65
C ALA A 822 -17.58 -28.71 32.63
N ASP A 823 -17.00 -28.89 33.81
CA ASP A 823 -16.94 -27.84 34.82
C ASP A 823 -15.99 -26.72 34.41
N GLY A 824 -14.84 -27.06 33.82
CA GLY A 824 -13.92 -26.10 33.21
C GLY A 824 -14.54 -25.36 32.03
N PHE A 825 -15.20 -26.09 31.13
CA PHE A 825 -15.88 -25.49 29.97
C PHE A 825 -16.92 -24.44 30.35
N TYR A 826 -17.85 -24.78 31.26
CA TYR A 826 -18.90 -23.85 31.66
C TYR A 826 -18.38 -22.71 32.54
N LYS A 827 -17.34 -22.94 33.34
CA LYS A 827 -16.71 -21.89 34.14
C LYS A 827 -16.04 -20.83 33.26
N ASP A 828 -15.28 -21.25 32.25
CA ASP A 828 -14.62 -20.33 31.34
C ASP A 828 -15.65 -19.63 30.42
N LEU A 829 -16.65 -20.36 29.92
CA LEU A 829 -17.71 -19.76 29.10
C LEU A 829 -18.48 -18.66 29.86
N ASN A 830 -18.81 -18.91 31.14
CA ASN A 830 -19.48 -17.91 31.98
C ASN A 830 -18.55 -16.75 32.37
N LYS A 831 -17.27 -17.03 32.65
CA LYS A 831 -16.29 -15.98 32.98
C LYS A 831 -16.02 -15.06 31.80
N THR A 832 -15.91 -15.62 30.59
CA THR A 832 -15.49 -14.88 29.40
C THR A 832 -16.65 -14.15 28.73
N PHE A 833 -17.85 -14.75 28.70
CA PHE A 833 -18.99 -14.19 27.95
C PHE A 833 -20.26 -13.99 28.77
N GLY A 834 -20.25 -14.26 30.08
CA GLY A 834 -21.45 -14.20 30.93
C GLY A 834 -22.53 -15.23 30.57
N ILE A 835 -22.20 -16.25 29.78
CA ILE A 835 -23.16 -17.27 29.33
C ILE A 835 -23.30 -18.37 30.40
N ALA A 836 -24.50 -18.47 30.96
CA ALA A 836 -24.80 -19.45 31.99
C ALA A 836 -24.90 -20.88 31.42
N LYS A 837 -24.52 -21.89 32.23
CA LYS A 837 -24.53 -23.31 31.86
C LYS A 837 -25.89 -23.79 31.33
N ASP A 838 -26.97 -23.29 31.91
CA ASP A 838 -28.33 -23.66 31.52
C ASP A 838 -28.76 -23.08 30.17
N TRP A 839 -27.98 -22.19 29.55
CA TRP A 839 -28.24 -21.63 28.22
C TRP A 839 -27.66 -22.48 27.08
N VAL A 840 -26.87 -23.52 27.37
CA VAL A 840 -26.18 -24.34 26.36
C VAL A 840 -26.86 -25.71 26.14
N ALA A 841 -26.86 -26.19 24.90
CA ALA A 841 -27.30 -27.52 24.45
C ALA A 841 -26.31 -28.12 23.44
N PHE A 842 -26.44 -29.39 23.05
CA PHE A 842 -25.56 -30.08 22.09
C PHE A 842 -26.36 -30.68 20.92
N TYR A 843 -25.80 -30.66 19.71
CA TYR A 843 -26.46 -31.13 18.48
C TYR A 843 -25.46 -31.66 17.46
N ASP A 844 -25.97 -32.25 16.39
CA ASP A 844 -25.21 -32.78 15.25
C ASP A 844 -25.45 -31.91 14.00
N LEU A 845 -24.43 -31.77 13.15
CA LEU A 845 -24.40 -30.93 11.96
C LEU A 845 -23.84 -31.72 10.77
N ASP A 846 -24.55 -31.72 9.64
CA ASP A 846 -24.09 -32.35 8.40
C ASP A 846 -23.84 -31.30 7.31
N ASN A 847 -22.57 -31.08 6.97
CA ASN A 847 -22.13 -30.18 5.89
C ASN A 847 -21.65 -30.96 4.66
N SER A 848 -21.99 -32.25 4.52
CA SER A 848 -21.55 -33.05 3.39
C SER A 848 -22.48 -32.96 2.17
N SER A 849 -21.90 -33.10 0.99
CA SER A 849 -22.58 -33.13 -0.31
C SER A 849 -22.05 -34.28 -1.16
N ASN A 850 -22.82 -34.73 -2.15
CA ASN A 850 -22.35 -35.74 -3.11
C ASN A 850 -21.94 -35.04 -4.42
N GLN A 851 -20.65 -35.08 -4.75
CA GLN A 851 -20.13 -34.48 -5.99
C GLN A 851 -19.52 -35.54 -6.92
N CYS A 852 -19.73 -35.37 -8.22
CA CYS A 852 -19.16 -36.20 -9.28
C CYS A 852 -18.18 -35.37 -10.11
N ILE A 853 -16.92 -35.80 -10.21
CA ILE A 853 -15.89 -35.04 -10.93
C ILE A 853 -16.03 -35.23 -12.45
N GLY A 854 -16.22 -34.12 -13.16
CA GLY A 854 -15.87 -33.95 -14.58
C GLY A 854 -14.86 -32.79 -14.67
N GLY A 855 -13.76 -32.97 -15.40
CA GLY A 855 -12.62 -32.04 -15.42
C GLY A 855 -12.99 -30.60 -15.82
N GLY A 856 -12.46 -29.64 -15.05
CA GLY A 856 -12.61 -28.20 -15.25
C GLY A 856 -12.06 -27.46 -14.01
N GLY A 857 -11.22 -26.45 -14.24
CA GLY A 857 -10.36 -25.78 -13.26
C GLY A 857 -11.07 -25.13 -12.06
N GLY A 858 -10.31 -25.05 -10.95
CA GLY A 858 -10.66 -24.26 -9.77
C GLY A 858 -10.41 -22.79 -10.01
N GLY A 859 -11.34 -22.13 -10.70
CA GLY A 859 -11.49 -20.68 -10.68
C GLY A 859 -12.12 -20.22 -9.37
N GLY A 860 -11.66 -19.07 -8.87
CA GLY A 860 -12.19 -18.41 -7.68
C GLY A 860 -13.69 -18.17 -7.78
N GLY A 861 -14.41 -18.56 -6.73
CA GLY A 861 -15.81 -18.22 -6.52
C GLY A 861 -15.93 -17.11 -5.48
N HIS A 862 -16.38 -15.94 -5.92
CA HIS A 862 -16.88 -14.83 -5.09
C HIS A 862 -17.80 -15.27 -3.94
N PRO A 863 -17.80 -14.53 -2.81
CA PRO A 863 -18.96 -14.44 -1.94
C PRO A 863 -19.56 -13.03 -1.95
N GLY A 864 -20.80 -12.94 -2.42
CA GLY A 864 -21.76 -11.82 -2.26
C GLY A 864 -23.02 -12.20 -3.05
N ASN A 865 -24.27 -12.12 -2.59
CA ASN A 865 -24.91 -11.54 -1.42
C ASN A 865 -26.28 -12.23 -1.21
N GLY A 866 -26.82 -12.18 0.02
CA GLY A 866 -28.27 -12.16 0.28
C GLY A 866 -28.95 -13.45 0.79
N PRO A 867 -29.60 -13.43 1.98
CA PRO A 867 -30.36 -14.57 2.49
C PRO A 867 -31.77 -14.61 1.88
N SER A 868 -32.24 -15.80 1.52
CA SER A 868 -33.64 -16.04 1.12
C SER A 868 -34.01 -17.51 1.36
N PRO A 869 -35.29 -17.82 1.61
CA PRO A 869 -35.72 -18.37 2.90
C PRO A 869 -35.73 -19.90 2.99
N LEU A 870 -35.49 -20.40 4.20
CA LEU A 870 -35.71 -21.78 4.62
C LEU A 870 -37.15 -22.22 4.35
N ARG A 871 -37.34 -23.05 3.31
CA ARG A 871 -38.56 -23.86 3.18
C ARG A 871 -38.54 -24.98 4.22
N ARG A 872 -39.39 -24.84 5.25
CA ARG A 872 -39.88 -25.98 6.03
C ARG A 872 -40.47 -27.02 5.07
N ARG A 873 -40.09 -28.29 5.22
CA ARG A 873 -40.98 -29.39 4.85
C ARG A 873 -40.91 -30.49 5.91
N HIS A 874 -42.10 -30.74 6.45
CA HIS A 874 -42.45 -31.76 7.41
C HIS A 874 -42.09 -33.17 6.92
N VAL A 875 -41.78 -34.01 7.92
CA VAL A 875 -41.75 -35.47 7.90
C VAL A 875 -43.04 -36.04 7.32
N ASP A 876 -42.94 -37.03 6.43
CA ASP A 876 -43.89 -38.14 6.33
C ASP A 876 -43.28 -39.37 5.60
N ASN A 877 -43.77 -40.53 6.01
CA ASN A 877 -43.35 -41.94 5.83
C ASN A 877 -43.17 -42.52 4.41
N TYR A 878 -42.51 -43.69 4.37
CA TYR A 878 -42.70 -44.93 3.56
C TYR A 878 -41.40 -45.41 2.87
N GLN A 879 -40.74 -46.52 3.26
CA GLN A 879 -41.02 -47.98 3.17
C GLN A 879 -40.56 -48.65 1.85
N GLU A 880 -39.57 -49.55 2.01
CA GLU A 880 -39.30 -50.87 1.38
C GLU A 880 -39.23 -51.12 -0.14
N ASP A 881 -38.38 -52.13 -0.43
CA ASP A 881 -38.30 -53.05 -1.58
C ASP A 881 -37.49 -52.61 -2.82
N GLN A 882 -36.77 -53.46 -3.56
CA GLN A 882 -36.22 -54.84 -3.49
C GLN A 882 -35.43 -55.02 -4.82
N ASP A 883 -34.33 -55.79 -4.78
CA ASP A 883 -33.79 -56.74 -5.77
C ASP A 883 -33.77 -56.43 -7.30
N ASP A 884 -32.59 -56.57 -7.94
CA ASP A 884 -32.34 -57.75 -8.80
C ASP A 884 -30.90 -57.82 -9.38
N GLU A 885 -30.39 -59.05 -9.45
CA GLU A 885 -29.09 -59.48 -9.96
C GLU A 885 -29.07 -59.69 -11.51
N GLY A 886 -27.88 -59.72 -12.13
CA GLY A 886 -27.71 -60.25 -13.49
C GLY A 886 -26.33 -60.08 -14.12
N ALA A 887 -25.60 -61.19 -14.29
CA ALA A 887 -24.23 -61.32 -14.82
C ALA A 887 -24.13 -61.41 -16.37
N GLY A 888 -22.95 -61.10 -16.95
CA GLY A 888 -22.60 -61.40 -18.37
C GLY A 888 -21.23 -60.87 -18.85
N GLN A 889 -20.49 -61.71 -19.58
CA GLN A 889 -19.05 -61.69 -19.96
C GLN A 889 -18.55 -60.64 -20.99
N GLU A 890 -17.21 -60.52 -21.04
CA GLU A 890 -16.27 -59.86 -22.00
C GLU A 890 -16.69 -59.90 -23.50
N ASP A 891 -16.34 -58.98 -24.41
CA ASP A 891 -14.99 -58.51 -24.79
C ASP A 891 -15.02 -57.32 -25.82
N GLN A 892 -13.92 -56.53 -25.84
CA GLN A 892 -13.32 -55.66 -26.90
C GLN A 892 -13.86 -54.29 -27.39
N ASN A 893 -12.96 -53.30 -27.26
CA ASN A 893 -12.70 -52.14 -28.13
C ASN A 893 -13.85 -51.15 -28.44
N THR A 894 -13.96 -50.12 -27.58
CA THR A 894 -14.37 -48.75 -27.96
C THR A 894 -13.93 -47.76 -26.87
N PRO A 895 -13.33 -46.58 -27.20
CA PRO A 895 -13.00 -45.57 -26.22
C PRO A 895 -14.23 -44.71 -25.89
N SER A 896 -15.17 -45.25 -25.12
CA SER A 896 -16.24 -44.45 -24.51
C SER A 896 -16.79 -45.15 -23.26
N LYS A 897 -16.20 -44.83 -22.10
CA LYS A 897 -16.82 -44.83 -20.75
C LYS A 897 -15.74 -44.50 -19.71
N LEU A 898 -15.43 -43.22 -19.55
CA LEU A 898 -14.97 -42.70 -18.26
C LEU A 898 -16.16 -42.81 -17.30
N GLN A 899 -16.17 -43.85 -16.48
CA GLN A 899 -17.14 -44.01 -15.39
C GLN A 899 -16.95 -42.82 -14.44
N LYS A 900 -17.97 -41.96 -14.32
CA LYS A 900 -18.02 -40.85 -13.35
C LYS A 900 -17.81 -41.42 -11.95
N ARG A 901 -16.67 -41.14 -11.31
CA ARG A 901 -16.50 -41.39 -9.87
C ARG A 901 -17.22 -40.27 -9.13
N CYS A 902 -18.33 -40.60 -8.50
CA CYS A 902 -19.01 -39.74 -7.54
C CYS A 902 -18.53 -40.12 -6.14
N GLY A 903 -18.10 -39.13 -5.36
CA GLY A 903 -17.65 -39.30 -3.98
C GLY A 903 -18.37 -38.32 -3.06
N ARG A 904 -18.53 -38.70 -1.79
CA ARG A 904 -18.97 -37.79 -0.73
C ARG A 904 -17.88 -36.74 -0.51
N THR A 905 -18.25 -35.47 -0.48
CA THR A 905 -17.36 -34.34 -0.19
C THR A 905 -17.93 -33.53 0.98
N GLY A 906 -17.07 -33.05 1.88
CA GLY A 906 -17.46 -32.29 3.06
C GLY A 906 -17.55 -33.09 4.36
N ALA A 907 -17.80 -32.40 5.48
CA ALA A 907 -17.64 -32.93 6.83
C ALA A 907 -18.98 -33.07 7.60
N ARG A 908 -19.08 -34.08 8.46
CA ARG A 908 -20.15 -34.19 9.47
C ARG A 908 -19.58 -34.00 10.86
N PHE A 909 -20.27 -33.23 11.69
CA PHE A 909 -19.86 -32.92 13.05
C PHE A 909 -20.93 -33.41 14.04
N TYR A 910 -20.53 -34.12 15.08
CA TYR A 910 -21.44 -34.67 16.09
C TYR A 910 -21.11 -34.14 17.48
N GLY A 911 -22.13 -33.77 18.26
CA GLY A 911 -21.99 -33.33 19.64
C GLY A 911 -21.38 -31.93 19.81
N ILE A 912 -21.71 -30.98 18.93
CA ILE A 912 -21.24 -29.59 19.02
C ILE A 912 -22.16 -28.74 19.92
N PRO A 913 -21.62 -27.81 20.75
CA PRO A 913 -22.41 -26.97 21.64
C PRO A 913 -23.15 -25.84 20.90
N LYS A 914 -24.34 -25.47 21.42
CA LYS A 914 -25.28 -24.46 20.90
C LYS A 914 -25.94 -23.67 22.03
N GLY A 915 -26.43 -22.47 21.74
CA GLY A 915 -27.45 -21.83 22.59
C GLY A 915 -28.80 -22.58 22.54
N LYS A 916 -29.50 -22.66 23.68
CA LYS A 916 -30.89 -23.13 23.77
C LYS A 916 -31.85 -22.14 23.12
N ASP A 917 -32.99 -22.64 22.67
CA ASP A 917 -34.01 -21.82 22.00
C ASP A 917 -34.73 -20.83 22.95
N SER A 918 -34.57 -20.92 24.29
CA SER A 918 -35.24 -20.03 25.26
C SER A 918 -34.52 -19.92 26.62
N TYR A 919 -34.27 -18.68 27.09
CA TYR A 919 -33.81 -18.28 28.44
C TYR A 919 -34.06 -16.78 28.72
N ALA A 920 -33.92 -16.33 29.98
CA ALA A 920 -34.21 -14.95 30.44
C ALA A 920 -33.04 -13.97 30.21
N VAL A 921 -33.36 -12.73 29.84
CA VAL A 921 -32.40 -11.65 29.52
C VAL A 921 -32.66 -10.43 30.45
N PRO A 922 -31.66 -9.64 30.91
CA PRO A 922 -31.88 -8.46 31.79
C PRO A 922 -32.12 -7.11 31.09
N ASN A 923 -32.94 -6.23 31.69
CA ASN A 923 -33.41 -4.97 31.08
C ASN A 923 -32.43 -3.77 31.27
N PRO A 924 -31.97 -3.11 30.19
CA PRO A 924 -31.09 -1.94 30.15
C PRO A 924 -31.52 -0.73 30.99
N LYS A 925 -32.83 -0.49 31.11
CA LYS A 925 -33.40 0.69 31.79
C LYS A 925 -32.99 0.79 33.26
N ASP A 926 -32.73 -0.34 33.89
CA ASP A 926 -32.36 -0.42 35.30
C ASP A 926 -30.92 0.07 35.57
N ALA A 927 -30.06 0.10 34.54
CA ALA A 927 -28.72 0.67 34.63
C ALA A 927 -28.75 2.21 34.53
N ILE A 928 -29.46 2.77 33.55
CA ILE A 928 -29.48 4.21 33.26
C ILE A 928 -30.04 5.03 34.45
N ASN A 929 -31.06 4.51 35.14
CA ASN A 929 -31.65 5.21 36.28
C ASN A 929 -30.69 5.41 37.48
N LYS A 930 -29.56 4.71 37.52
CA LYS A 930 -28.55 4.83 38.59
C LYS A 930 -27.56 5.99 38.38
N VAL A 931 -27.50 6.58 37.18
CA VAL A 931 -26.48 7.57 36.74
C VAL A 931 -26.85 9.04 36.98
N MET A 932 -28.15 9.35 36.98
CA MET A 932 -28.67 10.73 37.01
C MET A 932 -28.07 11.68 38.08
N PRO A 933 -27.70 11.25 39.30
CA PRO A 933 -27.11 12.14 40.31
C PRO A 933 -25.76 12.77 39.94
N GLN A 934 -24.93 12.08 39.15
CA GLN A 934 -23.59 12.58 38.78
C GLN A 934 -23.65 13.69 37.72
N MET A 935 -24.72 13.73 36.94
CA MET A 935 -24.90 14.71 35.86
C MET A 935 -25.23 16.11 36.39
N LEU A 936 -25.78 16.20 37.60
CA LEU A 936 -26.02 17.46 38.31
C LEU A 936 -24.72 18.14 38.78
N ASP A 937 -23.63 17.38 38.96
CA ASP A 937 -22.33 17.94 39.39
C ASP A 937 -21.62 18.71 38.26
N LEU A 938 -21.76 18.25 37.01
CA LEU A 938 -21.18 18.90 35.83
C LEU A 938 -21.73 20.33 35.62
N GLN A 939 -23.01 20.55 35.96
CA GLN A 939 -23.65 21.87 35.91
C GLN A 939 -22.98 22.87 36.88
N ILE A 940 -22.54 22.39 38.04
CA ILE A 940 -21.85 23.22 39.05
C ILE A 940 -20.46 23.62 38.56
N GLN A 941 -19.76 22.72 37.86
CA GLN A 941 -18.41 22.97 37.36
C GLN A 941 -18.38 24.01 36.23
N LEU A 942 -19.33 23.96 35.29
CA LEU A 942 -19.46 24.94 34.21
C LEU A 942 -19.69 26.36 34.74
N ALA A 943 -20.61 26.51 35.71
CA ALA A 943 -20.91 27.80 36.35
C ALA A 943 -19.68 28.38 37.09
N ALA A 944 -18.88 27.53 37.73
CA ALA A 944 -17.66 27.96 38.42
C ALA A 944 -16.58 28.47 37.47
N ARG A 945 -16.41 27.86 36.29
CA ARG A 945 -15.42 28.28 35.28
C ARG A 945 -15.82 29.58 34.58
N GLN A 946 -17.10 29.75 34.28
CA GLN A 946 -17.62 31.00 33.73
C GLN A 946 -17.35 32.19 34.67
N ALA A 947 -17.52 31.99 35.99
CA ALA A 947 -17.24 33.01 36.99
C ALA A 947 -15.75 33.38 37.06
N GLN A 948 -14.83 32.41 36.92
CA GLN A 948 -13.38 32.63 36.92
C GLN A 948 -12.91 33.42 35.68
N MET A 949 -13.49 33.12 34.51
CA MET A 949 -13.18 33.84 33.26
C MET A 949 -13.65 35.30 33.31
N ALA A 950 -14.83 35.56 33.86
CA ALA A 950 -15.38 36.93 33.96
C ALA A 950 -14.53 37.87 34.83
N ILE A 951 -13.78 37.34 35.80
CA ILE A 951 -12.94 38.13 36.73
C ILE A 951 -11.46 38.17 36.32
N GLY A 952 -11.08 37.54 35.19
CA GLY A 952 -9.71 37.51 34.69
C GLY A 952 -8.74 36.64 35.51
N ASP A 953 -9.26 35.76 36.37
CA ASP A 953 -8.48 34.88 37.27
C ASP A 953 -8.35 33.45 36.71
N PHE A 954 -8.71 33.26 35.44
CA PHE A 954 -8.62 31.97 34.77
C PHE A 954 -7.22 31.78 34.16
N ASN A 955 -6.44 30.86 34.72
CA ASN A 955 -5.04 30.62 34.35
C ASN A 955 -4.87 29.38 33.44
N GLY A 956 -5.77 29.24 32.45
CA GLY A 956 -5.75 28.17 31.45
C GLY A 956 -6.17 28.69 30.06
N SER A 957 -6.01 27.91 29.00
CA SER A 957 -6.54 28.29 27.69
C SER A 957 -8.07 28.17 27.74
N ALA A 958 -8.76 29.20 27.26
CA ALA A 958 -10.21 29.21 27.28
C ALA A 958 -10.80 28.22 26.24
N SER A 959 -10.00 27.86 25.23
CA SER A 959 -10.22 26.71 24.35
C SER A 959 -10.28 25.39 25.15
N ASP A 960 -9.42 25.22 26.16
CA ASP A 960 -9.32 23.95 26.91
C ASP A 960 -10.57 23.70 27.78
N VAL A 961 -11.20 24.76 28.30
CA VAL A 961 -12.46 24.64 29.07
C VAL A 961 -13.62 24.26 28.17
N GLY A 962 -13.72 24.91 27.01
CA GLY A 962 -14.68 24.55 25.98
C GLY A 962 -14.48 23.09 25.54
N GLN A 963 -13.25 22.64 25.33
CA GLN A 963 -12.94 21.26 24.95
C GLN A 963 -13.26 20.24 26.06
N ALA A 964 -12.82 20.49 27.29
CA ALA A 964 -12.94 19.52 28.39
C ALA A 964 -14.39 19.35 28.89
N LEU A 965 -15.19 20.40 28.87
CA LEU A 965 -16.55 20.38 29.43
C LEU A 965 -17.66 20.28 28.38
N SER A 966 -17.39 20.57 27.10
CA SER A 966 -18.40 20.42 26.04
C SER A 966 -18.75 18.96 25.78
N LEU A 967 -17.73 18.09 25.82
CA LEU A 967 -17.81 16.69 25.47
C LEU A 967 -18.83 15.92 26.33
N PRO A 968 -18.79 15.97 27.68
CA PRO A 968 -19.82 15.34 28.51
C PRO A 968 -21.22 15.96 28.38
N VAL A 969 -21.32 17.26 28.09
CA VAL A 969 -22.61 17.95 27.90
C VAL A 969 -23.29 17.50 26.61
N PHE A 970 -22.54 17.42 25.52
CA PHE A 970 -23.06 16.97 24.23
C PHE A 970 -23.42 15.49 24.24
N MET A 971 -22.62 14.64 24.90
CA MET A 971 -22.98 13.24 25.11
C MET A 971 -24.36 13.07 25.74
N MET A 972 -24.65 13.83 26.80
CA MET A 972 -25.95 13.73 27.48
C MET A 972 -27.11 14.16 26.59
N ALA A 973 -26.94 15.28 25.89
CA ALA A 973 -27.94 15.77 24.94
C ALA A 973 -28.25 14.69 23.88
N GLU A 974 -27.21 14.02 23.38
CA GLU A 974 -27.32 12.98 22.36
C GLU A 974 -27.87 11.66 22.90
N SER A 975 -27.51 11.24 24.11
CA SER A 975 -28.04 10.01 24.74
C SER A 975 -29.57 10.04 24.80
N ILE A 976 -30.13 11.21 25.07
CA ILE A 976 -31.58 11.42 25.19
C ILE A 976 -32.27 11.31 23.83
N GLU A 977 -31.65 11.80 22.76
CA GLU A 977 -32.16 11.62 21.40
C GLU A 977 -32.07 10.16 20.95
N GLN A 978 -30.98 9.45 21.27
CA GLN A 978 -30.87 8.02 20.94
C GLN A 978 -31.89 7.14 21.66
N ILE A 979 -32.20 7.44 22.93
CA ILE A 979 -33.28 6.73 23.64
C ILE A 979 -34.63 6.92 22.91
N LYS A 980 -34.87 8.09 22.32
CA LYS A 980 -36.08 8.35 21.51
C LYS A 980 -36.03 7.58 20.19
N GLU A 981 -34.91 7.59 19.48
CA GLU A 981 -34.74 6.89 18.20
C GLU A 981 -34.80 5.36 18.34
N ALA A 982 -34.19 4.79 19.37
CA ALA A 982 -34.24 3.35 19.65
C ALA A 982 -35.68 2.89 19.87
N LYS A 983 -36.48 3.69 20.59
CA LYS A 983 -37.91 3.45 20.80
C LYS A 983 -38.71 3.53 19.51
N GLU A 984 -38.42 4.50 18.63
CA GLU A 984 -39.07 4.60 17.32
C GLU A 984 -38.69 3.44 16.38
N THR A 985 -37.43 3.03 16.40
CA THR A 985 -36.89 1.94 15.57
C THR A 985 -37.47 0.59 16.00
N GLY A 986 -37.50 0.31 17.31
CA GLY A 986 -38.13 -0.89 17.86
C GLY A 986 -39.64 -0.96 17.59
N GLN A 987 -40.32 0.17 17.39
CA GLN A 987 -41.73 0.21 16.96
C GLN A 987 -41.91 -0.01 15.44
N LYS A 988 -40.94 0.40 14.63
CA LYS A 988 -40.98 0.28 13.16
C LYS A 988 -40.59 -1.14 12.66
N ILE A 989 -39.67 -1.82 13.35
CA ILE A 989 -39.13 -3.12 12.92
C ILE A 989 -39.82 -4.23 13.71
N LYS A 990 -41.02 -4.62 13.28
CA LYS A 990 -41.81 -5.62 14.02
C LYS A 990 -41.45 -7.08 13.67
N ASN A 991 -40.49 -7.34 12.77
CA ASN A 991 -40.26 -8.71 12.23
C ASN A 991 -38.87 -8.99 11.58
N GLN A 992 -37.81 -8.21 11.84
CA GLN A 992 -36.46 -8.56 11.38
C GLN A 992 -35.51 -8.67 12.57
N LYS A 993 -34.85 -9.83 12.69
CA LYS A 993 -33.87 -10.15 13.73
C LYS A 993 -32.54 -9.48 13.38
N ASP A 994 -32.48 -8.16 13.49
CA ASP A 994 -31.33 -7.39 13.04
C ASP A 994 -30.35 -7.13 14.19
N LEU A 995 -29.10 -7.57 14.02
CA LEU A 995 -27.98 -7.34 14.93
C LEU A 995 -27.77 -5.82 15.18
N GLU A 996 -28.08 -5.00 14.18
CA GLU A 996 -28.00 -3.54 14.21
C GLU A 996 -28.90 -2.89 15.27
N PHE A 997 -30.11 -3.42 15.52
CA PHE A 997 -30.99 -2.89 16.58
C PHE A 997 -30.42 -3.20 17.97
N PHE A 998 -29.82 -4.37 18.12
CA PHE A 998 -29.19 -4.81 19.36
C PHE A 998 -27.91 -4.02 19.66
N GLU A 999 -27.08 -3.75 18.65
CA GLU A 999 -25.90 -2.87 18.76
C GLU A 999 -26.29 -1.43 19.15
N LYS A 1000 -27.35 -0.86 18.55
CA LYS A 1000 -27.89 0.46 18.92
C LYS A 1000 -28.33 0.51 20.39
N MET A 1001 -28.99 -0.54 20.86
CA MET A 1001 -29.44 -0.63 22.25
C MET A 1001 -28.29 -0.82 23.24
N LEU A 1002 -27.25 -1.57 22.88
CA LEU A 1002 -26.02 -1.65 23.67
C LEU A 1002 -25.31 -0.30 23.69
N GLY A 1003 -25.17 0.39 22.55
CA GLY A 1003 -24.56 1.72 22.48
C GLY A 1003 -25.21 2.72 23.45
N VAL A 1004 -26.54 2.71 23.57
CA VAL A 1004 -27.26 3.51 24.58
C VAL A 1004 -26.81 3.15 26.00
N ILE A 1005 -26.62 1.88 26.34
CA ILE A 1005 -26.17 1.44 27.68
C ILE A 1005 -24.71 1.83 27.93
N PHE A 1006 -23.84 1.61 26.94
CA PHE A 1006 -22.42 1.91 27.04
C PHE A 1006 -22.14 3.42 27.12
N MET A 1007 -23.02 4.29 26.58
CA MET A 1007 -22.90 5.75 26.71
C MET A 1007 -23.07 6.26 28.16
N PHE A 1008 -23.74 5.48 29.02
CA PHE A 1008 -23.89 5.82 30.44
C PHE A 1008 -22.83 5.15 31.34
N LEU A 1009 -21.96 4.28 30.81
CA LEU A 1009 -20.90 3.61 31.57
C LEU A 1009 -19.94 4.53 32.31
N PRO A 1010 -19.47 5.66 31.73
CA PRO A 1010 -18.55 6.56 32.42
C PRO A 1010 -19.11 7.12 33.74
N PHE A 1011 -20.42 6.98 33.95
CA PHE A 1011 -21.14 7.47 35.11
C PHE A 1011 -21.68 6.36 36.04
N LEU A 1012 -21.37 5.08 35.76
CA LEU A 1012 -21.80 3.92 36.56
C LEU A 1012 -20.71 3.46 37.54
N ASP A 1013 -21.13 2.86 38.67
CA ASP A 1013 -20.20 2.22 39.61
C ASP A 1013 -19.81 0.82 39.09
N ALA A 1014 -18.51 0.57 38.95
CA ALA A 1014 -17.90 -0.48 38.12
C ALA A 1014 -18.14 -1.95 38.57
N LEU A 1015 -19.01 -2.22 39.56
CA LEU A 1015 -19.13 -3.54 40.20
C LEU A 1015 -20.57 -4.08 40.32
N SER A 1016 -21.54 -3.53 39.59
CA SER A 1016 -22.91 -4.07 39.63
C SER A 1016 -23.06 -5.40 38.85
N PRO A 1017 -23.83 -6.39 39.35
CA PRO A 1017 -23.99 -7.70 38.68
C PRO A 1017 -24.57 -7.60 37.26
N GLU A 1018 -25.38 -6.57 37.01
CA GLU A 1018 -25.92 -6.28 35.68
C GLU A 1018 -24.81 -5.83 34.72
N LEU A 1019 -23.84 -5.05 35.21
CA LEU A 1019 -22.68 -4.57 34.43
C LEU A 1019 -21.79 -5.71 33.97
N LEU A 1020 -21.46 -6.65 34.87
CA LEU A 1020 -20.65 -7.83 34.54
C LEU A 1020 -21.29 -8.70 33.45
N LEU A 1021 -22.62 -8.73 33.39
CA LEU A 1021 -23.32 -9.41 32.30
C LEU A 1021 -23.19 -8.64 30.99
N PHE A 1022 -23.44 -7.33 31.00
CA PHE A 1022 -23.30 -6.48 29.79
C PHE A 1022 -21.84 -6.43 29.28
N GLU A 1023 -20.85 -6.45 30.17
CA GLU A 1023 -19.42 -6.59 29.86
C GLU A 1023 -19.14 -7.95 29.19
N GLY A 1024 -19.62 -9.06 29.77
CA GLY A 1024 -19.46 -10.38 29.14
C GLY A 1024 -20.13 -10.46 27.77
N MET A 1025 -21.27 -9.78 27.59
CA MET A 1025 -21.95 -9.68 26.30
C MET A 1025 -21.15 -8.87 25.28
N ALA A 1026 -20.59 -7.74 25.70
CA ALA A 1026 -19.69 -6.90 24.91
C ALA A 1026 -18.44 -7.67 24.46
N THR A 1027 -17.77 -8.33 25.39
CA THR A 1027 -16.63 -9.21 25.10
C THR A 1027 -17.03 -10.32 24.12
N GLY A 1028 -18.24 -10.85 24.24
CA GLY A 1028 -18.79 -11.85 23.34
C GLY A 1028 -19.05 -11.34 21.91
N LEU A 1029 -19.48 -10.10 21.74
CA LEU A 1029 -19.72 -9.47 20.43
C LEU A 1029 -18.42 -9.02 19.76
N ALA A 1030 -17.49 -8.44 20.51
CA ALA A 1030 -16.11 -8.20 20.08
C ALA A 1030 -15.45 -9.49 19.62
N PHE A 1031 -15.70 -10.56 20.37
CA PHE A 1031 -15.26 -11.88 19.99
C PHE A 1031 -15.93 -12.39 18.71
N LEU A 1032 -17.06 -11.87 18.19
CA LEU A 1032 -17.76 -12.37 16.99
C LEU A 1032 -17.35 -11.75 15.65
N GLY A 1033 -16.88 -10.50 15.62
CA GLY A 1033 -16.43 -9.79 14.41
C GLY A 1033 -15.70 -8.48 14.74
N ASN A 1034 -15.02 -7.88 13.76
CA ASN A 1034 -14.18 -6.67 13.93
C ASN A 1034 -14.94 -5.38 14.35
N THR A 1035 -16.25 -5.43 14.57
CA THR A 1035 -17.08 -4.25 14.86
C THR A 1035 -17.16 -3.88 16.35
N ALA A 1036 -16.33 -4.46 17.22
CA ALA A 1036 -16.36 -4.12 18.65
C ALA A 1036 -14.96 -4.07 19.29
N LEU A 1037 -13.95 -3.60 18.54
CA LEU A 1037 -12.70 -3.11 19.15
C LEU A 1037 -13.00 -1.96 20.11
N ALA A 1038 -13.90 -1.05 19.76
CA ALA A 1038 -14.31 0.08 20.61
C ALA A 1038 -14.99 -0.37 21.92
N ILE A 1039 -15.84 -1.41 21.89
CA ILE A 1039 -16.50 -1.92 23.10
C ILE A 1039 -15.51 -2.70 23.99
N GLN A 1040 -14.56 -3.43 23.39
CA GLN A 1040 -13.49 -4.08 24.13
C GLN A 1040 -12.53 -3.06 24.75
N ASP A 1041 -12.20 -1.98 24.04
CA ASP A 1041 -11.38 -0.87 24.54
C ASP A 1041 -12.10 -0.11 25.66
N ILE A 1042 -13.42 0.10 25.57
CA ILE A 1042 -14.25 0.64 26.68
C ILE A 1042 -14.16 -0.24 27.95
N VAL A 1043 -14.06 -1.56 27.80
CA VAL A 1043 -14.00 -2.53 28.92
C VAL A 1043 -12.57 -2.67 29.47
N GLU A 1044 -11.55 -2.59 28.62
CA GLU A 1044 -10.13 -2.71 29.00
C GLU A 1044 -9.53 -1.36 29.45
N HIS A 1045 -10.05 -0.25 28.93
CA HIS A 1045 -9.64 1.15 29.11
C HIS A 1045 -10.87 2.08 29.32
N PRO A 1046 -11.56 1.98 30.48
CA PRO A 1046 -12.75 2.80 30.77
C PRO A 1046 -12.52 4.32 30.69
N GLU A 1047 -11.27 4.78 30.75
CA GLU A 1047 -10.85 6.17 30.53
C GLU A 1047 -10.96 6.66 29.08
N ASN A 1048 -10.85 5.77 28.09
CA ASN A 1048 -10.96 6.08 26.65
C ASN A 1048 -12.39 5.93 26.14
N ALA A 1049 -13.25 5.32 26.96
CA ALA A 1049 -14.61 4.92 26.62
C ALA A 1049 -15.45 6.02 25.98
N PHE A 1050 -15.14 7.29 26.27
CA PHE A 1050 -15.77 8.45 25.70
C PHE A 1050 -15.62 8.56 24.16
N MET A 1051 -14.40 8.42 23.63
CA MET A 1051 -14.13 8.59 22.19
C MET A 1051 -14.60 7.36 21.40
N ASP A 1052 -14.46 6.18 22.00
CA ASP A 1052 -14.88 4.92 21.40
C ASP A 1052 -16.40 4.80 21.31
N VAL A 1053 -17.14 5.29 22.32
CA VAL A 1053 -18.61 5.42 22.25
C VAL A 1053 -19.03 6.38 21.15
N LEU A 1054 -18.29 7.48 20.95
CA LEU A 1054 -18.56 8.46 19.88
C LEU A 1054 -18.42 7.81 18.50
N ASP A 1055 -17.35 7.05 18.26
CA ASP A 1055 -17.13 6.35 16.99
C ASP A 1055 -18.17 5.25 16.74
N ILE A 1056 -18.57 4.48 17.77
CA ILE A 1056 -19.64 3.47 17.66
C ILE A 1056 -20.97 4.10 17.21
N VAL A 1057 -21.31 5.28 17.72
CA VAL A 1057 -22.55 5.96 17.35
C VAL A 1057 -22.46 6.58 15.95
N MET A 1058 -21.28 7.12 15.59
CA MET A 1058 -20.99 7.77 14.30
C MET A 1058 -21.22 6.86 13.11
N ASP A 1059 -20.94 5.56 13.24
CA ASP A 1059 -21.03 4.60 12.13
C ASP A 1059 -22.47 4.14 11.81
N GLY A 1060 -23.44 4.30 12.73
CA GLY A 1060 -24.78 3.72 12.59
C GLY A 1060 -25.99 4.67 12.52
N ALA A 1061 -25.84 5.94 12.95
CA ALA A 1061 -26.99 6.86 13.10
C ALA A 1061 -26.77 8.30 12.58
N PHE A 1062 -25.52 8.73 12.35
CA PHE A 1062 -25.20 10.16 12.16
C PHE A 1062 -25.43 10.75 10.75
N SER A 1063 -25.88 9.98 9.76
CA SER A 1063 -26.06 10.50 8.39
C SER A 1063 -27.31 11.38 8.17
N LYS A 1064 -28.17 11.61 9.18
CA LYS A 1064 -29.50 12.19 8.93
C LYS A 1064 -29.87 13.54 9.55
N THR A 1065 -29.11 14.14 10.46
CA THR A 1065 -29.46 15.49 10.97
C THR A 1065 -28.34 16.52 11.03
N GLY A 1066 -27.05 16.15 11.08
CA GLY A 1066 -25.87 16.95 10.68
C GLY A 1066 -25.72 18.41 11.15
N LYS A 1067 -26.60 18.93 12.02
CA LYS A 1067 -26.67 20.35 12.38
C LYS A 1067 -25.85 20.64 13.64
N GLY A 1068 -26.02 19.89 14.72
CA GLY A 1068 -25.39 20.19 16.01
C GLY A 1068 -23.85 20.17 15.96
N TYR A 1069 -23.25 19.12 15.40
CA TYR A 1069 -21.79 19.01 15.28
C TYR A 1069 -21.19 19.94 14.24
N LYS A 1070 -21.91 20.21 13.13
CA LYS A 1070 -21.45 21.20 12.15
C LYS A 1070 -21.45 22.59 12.77
N THR A 1071 -22.51 22.97 13.49
CA THR A 1071 -22.56 24.26 14.19
C THR A 1071 -21.51 24.34 15.30
N ALA A 1072 -21.29 23.28 16.09
CA ALA A 1072 -20.23 23.26 17.10
C ALA A 1072 -18.82 23.30 16.49
N ALA A 1073 -18.59 22.60 15.39
CA ALA A 1073 -17.35 22.64 14.63
C ALA A 1073 -17.14 23.99 13.93
N ASP A 1074 -18.19 24.66 13.48
CA ASP A 1074 -18.14 26.00 12.87
C ASP A 1074 -17.87 27.07 13.95
N ALA A 1075 -18.49 26.96 15.13
CA ALA A 1075 -18.17 27.75 16.32
C ALA A 1075 -16.69 27.57 16.70
N ARG A 1076 -16.22 26.32 16.72
CA ARG A 1076 -14.82 25.95 17.00
C ARG A 1076 -13.86 26.45 15.91
N ARG A 1077 -14.23 26.35 14.63
CA ARG A 1077 -13.46 26.90 13.50
C ARG A 1077 -13.35 28.42 13.57
N GLY A 1078 -14.33 29.08 14.20
CA GLY A 1078 -14.27 30.50 14.55
C GLY A 1078 -13.25 30.83 15.65
N MET A 1079 -12.79 29.83 16.40
CA MET A 1079 -11.78 29.96 17.45
C MET A 1079 -10.44 29.49 16.88
N SER A 1080 -9.85 30.25 15.95
CA SER A 1080 -8.49 29.97 15.44
C SER A 1080 -7.44 30.16 16.53
N SER A 1081 -6.41 29.32 16.52
CA SER A 1081 -5.37 29.14 17.54
C SER A 1081 -4.38 30.30 17.75
N SER A 1082 -4.68 31.51 17.29
CA SER A 1082 -3.83 32.68 17.52
C SER A 1082 -4.13 33.33 18.89
N THR A 1083 -3.79 32.65 19.98
CA THR A 1083 -3.52 33.33 21.27
C THR A 1083 -2.62 32.46 22.14
N ALA A 1084 -1.30 32.61 21.97
CA ALA A 1084 -0.33 32.11 22.92
C ALA A 1084 -0.46 32.91 24.23
N SER A 1085 -1.03 32.27 25.25
CA SER A 1085 -1.11 32.73 26.65
C SER A 1085 -1.95 33.99 26.92
N PHE A 1086 -2.95 33.87 27.80
CA PHE A 1086 -3.59 34.99 28.50
C PHE A 1086 -2.64 35.58 29.56
N ARG A 1087 -1.36 35.82 29.22
CA ARG A 1087 -0.41 36.49 30.10
C ARG A 1087 -0.06 37.85 29.52
N THR A 1088 -0.32 38.88 30.31
CA THR A 1088 0.13 40.28 30.14
C THR A 1088 -0.69 41.23 29.26
N CYS A 1089 -1.93 41.60 29.65
CA CYS A 1089 -2.47 42.93 29.28
C CYS A 1089 -3.61 43.51 30.15
N TRP A 1090 -3.63 43.26 31.47
CA TRP A 1090 -4.57 43.94 32.39
C TRP A 1090 -3.91 44.67 33.56
N ALA A 1091 -2.66 45.13 33.39
CA ALA A 1091 -1.95 45.94 34.37
C ALA A 1091 -1.91 47.42 33.98
N ARG A 1092 -3.05 48.08 33.73
CA ARG A 1092 -3.12 49.55 33.61
C ARG A 1092 -4.53 50.13 33.83
N ARG A 1093 -5.03 50.05 35.07
CA ARG A 1093 -5.83 51.10 35.74
C ARG A 1093 -5.82 50.84 37.26
N ALA A 1094 -5.32 51.84 37.99
CA ALA A 1094 -4.99 51.87 39.42
C ALA A 1094 -6.20 51.72 40.38
N PRO A 1095 -6.07 51.96 41.71
CA PRO A 1095 -5.14 51.44 42.72
C PRO A 1095 -5.90 50.69 43.87
N SER A 1096 -5.17 50.15 44.84
CA SER A 1096 -5.61 49.81 46.22
C SER A 1096 -6.65 48.69 46.43
N GLU A 1097 -6.23 47.70 47.24
CA GLU A 1097 -7.01 46.79 48.10
C GLU A 1097 -8.30 46.17 47.53
N LYS A 1098 -8.25 44.88 47.17
CA LYS A 1098 -9.45 44.03 47.18
C LYS A 1098 -9.20 42.75 47.97
N PHE A 1099 -9.98 42.66 49.05
CA PHE A 1099 -10.06 41.57 50.01
C PHE A 1099 -10.83 40.38 49.45
N SER A 1100 -10.41 39.16 49.79
CA SER A 1100 -11.25 37.96 49.72
C SER A 1100 -11.87 37.73 51.11
N LEU A 1101 -13.20 37.51 51.14
CA LEU A 1101 -13.97 37.17 52.33
C LEU A 1101 -14.14 35.64 52.37
N ASP A 1102 -13.62 34.99 53.42
CA ASP A 1102 -14.18 33.72 53.86
C ASP A 1102 -15.41 33.99 54.75
N TYR A 1103 -16.30 33.00 54.89
CA TYR A 1103 -17.61 33.00 55.55
C TYR A 1103 -17.66 33.50 57.01
N LYS A 1104 -16.53 33.99 57.57
CA LYS A 1104 -16.44 34.68 58.87
C LYS A 1104 -15.45 35.86 58.92
N GLY A 1105 -15.15 36.52 57.80
CA GLY A 1105 -14.62 37.90 57.81
C GLY A 1105 -13.25 38.13 58.46
N ARG A 1106 -12.21 37.36 58.12
CA ARG A 1106 -10.81 37.67 58.46
C ARG A 1106 -9.84 37.35 57.31
N VAL A 1107 -8.77 38.14 57.21
CA VAL A 1107 -7.81 38.21 56.08
C VAL A 1107 -6.54 37.43 56.39
N VAL A 1108 -6.09 36.54 55.50
CA VAL A 1108 -4.79 35.83 55.59
C VAL A 1108 -4.15 35.70 54.19
N CYS A 1109 -2.85 36.00 54.05
CA CYS A 1109 -2.04 35.83 52.83
C CYS A 1109 -1.27 34.49 52.84
N ALA A 1110 -1.19 33.77 51.71
CA ALA A 1110 -0.23 32.68 51.51
C ALA A 1110 0.23 32.53 50.04
N ARG A 1111 1.54 32.25 49.86
CA ARG A 1111 2.26 31.98 48.60
C ARG A 1111 2.07 30.52 48.15
N TYR A 1112 1.92 30.26 46.85
CA TYR A 1112 1.85 28.92 46.25
C TYR A 1112 3.17 28.49 45.57
N CYS A 1113 3.54 27.22 45.74
CA CYS A 1113 4.41 26.43 44.87
C CYS A 1113 3.55 25.38 44.14
N PHE A 1114 3.80 25.16 42.85
CA PHE A 1114 3.18 24.12 42.01
C PHE A 1114 4.01 22.83 42.02
N ILE A 1115 3.38 21.67 42.19
CA ILE A 1115 3.88 20.35 41.75
C ILE A 1115 2.71 19.57 41.10
N ASN A 1116 3.01 18.98 39.94
CA ASN A 1116 2.22 18.05 39.13
C ASN A 1116 1.51 16.94 39.94
N LEU A 1117 0.29 16.59 39.53
CA LEU A 1117 -0.41 15.40 40.00
C LEU A 1117 -0.76 14.50 38.81
N ASN A 1118 0.04 13.44 38.67
CA ASN A 1118 -0.42 12.14 38.19
C ASN A 1118 0.04 11.11 39.25
N SER A 1119 -0.85 10.18 39.61
CA SER A 1119 -0.68 8.99 40.47
C SER A 1119 -1.05 9.10 41.96
N CYS A 1120 -2.12 8.38 42.34
CA CYS A 1120 -2.17 7.31 43.37
C CYS A 1120 -3.44 7.30 44.25
N LEU A 1121 -4.27 6.27 43.98
CA LEU A 1121 -4.87 5.30 44.91
C LEU A 1121 -4.91 5.60 46.43
N LEU A 1122 -6.11 5.37 46.97
CA LEU A 1122 -6.49 5.24 48.38
C LEU A 1122 -5.50 4.46 49.25
N PHE A 1123 -5.04 5.07 50.34
CA PHE A 1123 -5.02 4.46 51.68
C PHE A 1123 -4.89 5.54 52.77
N ASP A 1124 -5.78 5.46 53.76
CA ASP A 1124 -5.88 6.29 54.97
C ASP A 1124 -4.57 6.41 55.76
N CYS A 1125 -4.25 7.61 56.24
CA CYS A 1125 -3.81 7.76 57.63
C CYS A 1125 -3.91 9.18 58.20
N ALA A 1126 -4.49 9.23 59.39
CA ALA A 1126 -4.59 10.35 60.30
C ALA A 1126 -3.22 10.81 60.86
N ALA A 1127 -3.15 12.11 61.15
CA ALA A 1127 -2.44 12.77 62.27
C ALA A 1127 -0.94 12.47 62.52
N LYS A 1128 -0.07 13.47 62.30
CA LYS A 1128 0.57 14.26 63.39
C LYS A 1128 1.59 15.28 62.86
N MET A 1129 1.51 16.45 63.48
CA MET A 1129 2.46 17.56 63.37
C MET A 1129 3.86 17.23 63.90
N SER A 1130 4.85 17.91 63.29
CA SER A 1130 5.94 18.68 63.92
C SER A 1130 7.38 18.14 63.86
N THR A 1131 8.25 19.11 63.56
CA THR A 1131 9.67 19.29 63.89
C THR A 1131 10.75 18.96 62.85
N MET A 1132 11.34 20.07 62.39
CA MET A 1132 12.58 20.27 61.65
C MET A 1132 13.82 19.64 62.33
N SER A 1133 14.81 19.40 61.44
CA SER A 1133 16.24 19.68 61.63
C SER A 1133 17.11 18.68 62.39
N SER A 1134 18.07 18.09 61.68
CA SER A 1134 19.50 18.39 61.93
C SER A 1134 20.44 17.95 60.79
N HIS A 1135 21.06 18.96 60.17
CA HIS A 1135 22.48 19.14 59.87
C HIS A 1135 23.38 18.15 59.06
N LYS A 1136 23.99 18.78 58.04
CA LYS A 1136 25.42 18.87 57.68
C LYS A 1136 26.13 17.66 57.07
N SER A 1137 26.64 17.87 55.84
CA SER A 1137 28.10 17.98 55.62
C SER A 1137 28.42 18.64 54.28
N SER A 1138 29.40 19.54 54.32
CA SER A 1138 30.03 20.33 53.27
C SER A 1138 31.15 19.59 52.54
N LEU A 1139 31.37 19.94 51.25
CA LEU A 1139 32.64 20.09 50.49
C LEU A 1139 32.18 20.55 49.08
N GLY A 1140 32.37 21.78 48.58
CA GLY A 1140 33.57 22.63 48.49
C GLY A 1140 34.41 22.12 47.30
N ASN A 1141 34.60 22.80 46.15
CA ASN A 1141 34.71 24.23 45.85
C ASN A 1141 34.36 24.53 44.36
N ALA A 1142 33.88 25.75 44.15
CA ALA A 1142 33.68 26.51 42.90
C ALA A 1142 35.04 27.13 42.40
N PRO A 1143 35.11 28.17 41.52
CA PRO A 1143 34.13 28.87 40.66
C PRO A 1143 34.67 29.04 39.19
N ASP A 1144 34.06 29.60 38.15
CA ASP A 1144 33.51 30.94 37.79
C ASP A 1144 33.55 30.91 36.23
N GLY A 1145 32.72 31.52 35.38
CA GLY A 1145 31.60 32.45 35.52
C GLY A 1145 31.03 32.78 34.11
N SER A 1146 29.96 33.59 34.07
CA SER A 1146 29.38 34.38 32.94
C SER A 1146 29.15 33.64 31.61
N VAL A 1147 27.93 33.55 31.06
CA VAL A 1147 26.96 34.61 30.68
C VAL A 1147 25.56 34.03 30.75
#